data_AF-A0A966Z4Y0-F1
#
_entry.id   AF-A0A966Z4Y0-F1
#
_cell.length_a   1.000
_cell.length_b   1.000
_cell.length_c   1.000
_cell.angle_alpha   90.00
_cell.angle_beta   90.00
_cell.angle_gamma   90.00
#
_symmetry.space_group_name_H-M   'P 1'
#
loop_
_entity.id
_entity.type
_entity.pdbx_description
1 polymer ?
#
loop_
_entity_poly.entity_id
_entity_poly.type
_entity_poly.pdbx_seq_one_letter_code
_entity_poly.pdbx_strand_id
1 'polypeptide(L)'
;MLALPQMAFAGLSLVLTPGATATFADPVQPLQQTWRVEFQIHDWTIPSTITLAGKVFALDGAGLYTALNQDQLWILSNRDGAQCILPLANRTNVLVRVQRDVANSKLSCEEWNSDGGGYAQVSGAMTHPAATTISGGSFGSSLTRAQLGFLRMFDTLLPEGSRPPTTAGLGNLLNFTFDGTGQDTSGRGRNITLAGTSFQTTPNQLPVALPKTDAAPSWSNWTSFRAGFPATLDGSASFSLTDASDSVSYRWQQMAGPSAVRWSNRSIAKPVIRGLIFGTYRFRLQVTDASGKSVSSDLEVGAVATDDNGVVVQANPAADILFGPMIAFGKNPWPWMDQMALRSAEVRSPYLDTISPPGWGTDQPGTISYELARPGQPAETTIASEVGASATTITVANASKLDLTSFPAIIALYRPGSYVNIEELRICSASGNVLTVCYDGRNWRAGTYLRTPAPQLWAVGSVVRQFKMTGTGTNFLSVFCPAGAGEEGQIRTAAGTVQVTPGSNQVTGTGVVWSSTLNTLRIRIEGTHSGQPFVFFAAITGATANTLTISRPWPANADAGAGLTYAILVPGRTIARGWIRPDGTTGRQGADLSTCTSDTDLYTSNIVSEIPGTMVAQHWGFSDSNWVSDFGPNFYDEVLAHYAGYFRSGYNLFRDNARKIGDYWGTNPSFDEGWVPNYGRRTSGTGVVAGAVLDSRDRNWITIRKLASRAVSEIFVGAITPGCDADVRETAYSLSWLAMAALFDPVDTGDPAQPSQRSYWKAQLARALPRDLACKGPNNEYPVSYWKDDATRNLTMTKDSTAVTGTNIPRSLCNFVSSGTINVTNGSTAATGTNFSKQAKISISGKRNGKPVLLMTEFSVQSPNSITMESPWDGDSGTYYYQAESDLWWLAFAKDFTDHENADIIYACRWVDSSNIVIDRPWHGETGTWAGARGNLIGYGQQPFLAGIKVFAMNLASLTDTGSVATSYGELARGTANWILSKGFDPDTGGLHYARVIAGCEPKLNPRLNCTFATYPAAKMESRTLNAEAQNAVRVVYQANPTPENKQFGDQFYGAQWGKLGGPYYDDIYLVPLESDKTWAFKWLGFMFGMGMAHQWPAVRLGGVRPPDFRSASVTFNPAGTPGAVSARIVVTQPSGAEATYACPSSPCSVSVDARQGAHWYRISYLNSTGAVLASQEPELLELR
;
A
#
# COMPACT_ATOMS: atom_id res chain seq x y z
N MET A 1 61.85 2.56 -23.84
CA MET A 1 62.79 2.65 -22.71
C MET A 1 62.60 4.03 -22.10
N LEU A 2 62.30 4.26 -20.82
CA LEU A 2 62.21 3.38 -19.65
C LEU A 2 60.77 3.37 -19.11
N ALA A 3 60.25 2.17 -18.81
CA ALA A 3 59.10 2.01 -17.95
C ALA A 3 59.58 2.19 -16.50
N LEU A 4 59.21 3.31 -15.86
CA LEU A 4 59.28 3.43 -14.41
C LEU A 4 58.26 2.47 -13.80
N PRO A 5 58.60 1.72 -12.74
CA PRO A 5 57.64 0.86 -12.07
C PRO A 5 56.54 1.73 -11.48
N GLN A 6 55.30 1.47 -11.89
CA GLN A 6 54.09 1.97 -11.24
C GLN A 6 54.07 1.36 -9.83
N MET A 7 54.70 2.03 -8.85
CA MET A 7 54.48 1.68 -7.45
C MET A 7 53.00 1.98 -7.18
N ALA A 8 52.23 0.91 -7.00
CA ALA A 8 50.86 0.99 -6.52
C ALA A 8 50.92 1.55 -5.09
N PHE A 9 50.76 2.86 -4.94
CA PHE A 9 50.51 3.48 -3.64
C PHE A 9 49.10 3.06 -3.22
N ALA A 10 49.04 2.10 -2.30
CA ALA A 10 47.85 1.82 -1.52
C ALA A 10 48.09 2.44 -0.15
N GLY A 11 47.29 3.46 0.21
CA GLY A 11 47.45 4.18 1.47
C GLY A 11 47.47 3.26 2.68
N LEU A 12 48.10 3.71 3.76
CA LEU A 12 48.15 2.96 5.02
C LEU A 12 47.35 3.68 6.10
N SER A 13 46.58 2.90 6.87
CA SER A 13 45.84 3.37 8.03
C SER A 13 46.63 3.16 9.31
N LEU A 14 46.49 4.09 10.26
CA LEU A 14 46.94 3.92 11.63
C LEU A 14 46.08 2.86 12.33
N VAL A 15 46.74 1.85 12.93
CA VAL A 15 46.08 0.78 13.67
C VAL A 15 45.98 1.13 15.15
N LEU A 16 44.74 1.25 15.64
CA LEU A 16 44.46 1.44 17.06
C LEU A 16 43.91 0.13 17.64
N THR A 17 44.74 -0.55 18.43
CA THR A 17 44.35 -1.69 19.26
C THR A 17 44.25 -1.28 20.74
N PRO A 18 43.55 -2.05 21.59
CA PRO A 18 43.47 -1.77 23.02
C PRO A 18 44.85 -1.52 23.65
N GLY A 19 45.06 -0.31 24.20
CA GLY A 19 46.31 0.11 24.84
C GLY A 19 47.33 0.78 23.90
N ALA A 20 47.13 0.73 22.59
CA ALA A 20 47.90 1.52 21.64
C ALA A 20 47.46 2.98 21.74
N THR A 21 48.37 3.87 22.09
CA THR A 21 48.09 5.30 22.24
C THR A 21 49.13 6.11 21.50
N ALA A 22 48.72 7.22 20.92
CA ALA A 22 49.64 8.13 20.25
C ALA A 22 49.26 9.57 20.57
N THR A 23 50.25 10.44 20.69
CA THR A 23 50.03 11.85 21.04
C THR A 23 50.72 12.77 20.05
N PHE A 24 50.19 13.98 19.90
CA PHE A 24 50.74 15.02 19.02
C PHE A 24 50.39 16.41 19.57
N ALA A 25 51.03 17.44 19.01
CA ALA A 25 50.74 18.81 19.37
C ALA A 25 49.44 19.30 18.71
N ASP A 26 48.43 19.65 19.51
CA ASP A 26 47.23 20.38 19.05
C ASP A 26 47.06 21.65 19.89
N PRO A 27 47.54 22.82 19.42
CA PRO A 27 47.46 24.07 20.16
C PRO A 27 46.02 24.57 20.27
N VAL A 28 45.74 25.32 21.34
CA VAL A 28 44.45 25.97 21.60
C VAL A 28 44.00 26.80 20.39
N GLN A 29 42.83 26.46 19.85
CA GLN A 29 42.21 27.21 18.75
C GLN A 29 41.39 28.39 19.32
N PRO A 30 41.44 29.58 18.69
CA PRO A 30 40.67 30.74 19.15
C PRO A 30 39.17 30.45 19.29
N LEU A 31 38.51 31.13 20.24
CA LEU A 31 37.08 30.95 20.51
C LEU A 31 36.21 31.17 19.26
N GLN A 32 36.52 32.22 18.50
CA GLN A 32 35.80 32.61 17.29
C GLN A 32 36.27 31.86 16.03
N GLN A 33 37.23 30.93 16.16
CA GLN A 33 37.72 30.16 15.03
C GLN A 33 36.70 29.11 14.62
N THR A 34 36.18 29.25 13.40
CA THR A 34 35.49 28.20 12.67
C THR A 34 36.51 27.18 12.17
N TRP A 35 36.15 25.90 12.20
CA TRP A 35 37.02 24.85 11.69
C TRP A 35 36.24 23.65 11.15
N ARG A 36 36.92 22.87 10.30
CA ARG A 36 36.43 21.60 9.76
C ARG A 36 37.44 20.49 10.04
N VAL A 37 36.98 19.35 10.52
CA VAL A 37 37.77 18.13 10.72
C VAL A 37 37.25 17.04 9.79
N GLU A 38 38.16 16.34 9.11
CA GLU A 38 37.82 15.24 8.21
C GLU A 38 38.69 14.02 8.51
N PHE A 39 38.09 12.84 8.49
CA PHE A 39 38.78 11.58 8.75
C PHE A 39 38.06 10.38 8.13
N GLN A 40 38.78 9.28 8.02
CA GLN A 40 38.22 7.97 7.67
C GLN A 40 38.39 7.02 8.85
N ILE A 41 37.34 6.27 9.19
CA ILE A 41 37.38 5.19 10.19
C ILE A 41 36.85 3.88 9.60
N HIS A 42 37.54 2.78 9.87
CA HIS A 42 37.16 1.44 9.41
C HIS A 42 37.62 0.35 10.40
N ASP A 43 37.22 -0.89 10.14
CA ASP A 43 37.62 -2.10 10.89
C ASP A 43 37.40 -2.00 12.42
N TRP A 44 36.38 -1.25 12.84
CA TRP A 44 36.12 -1.01 14.25
C TRP A 44 35.43 -2.20 14.94
N THR A 45 35.59 -2.28 16.26
CA THR A 45 34.79 -3.16 17.13
C THR A 45 34.13 -2.33 18.21
N ILE A 46 32.83 -2.52 18.39
CA ILE A 46 32.05 -1.75 19.36
C ILE A 46 32.20 -2.38 20.76
N PRO A 47 32.59 -1.61 21.79
CA PRO A 47 32.69 -2.11 23.15
C PRO A 47 31.33 -2.61 23.69
N SER A 48 31.32 -3.71 24.44
CA SER A 48 30.10 -4.29 25.03
C SER A 48 29.55 -3.54 26.25
N THR A 49 30.28 -2.54 26.76
CA THR A 49 29.89 -1.72 27.91
C THR A 49 29.77 -0.25 27.52
N ILE A 50 28.67 0.39 27.94
CA ILE A 50 28.37 1.81 27.66
C ILE A 50 29.35 2.69 28.42
N THR A 51 30.45 3.07 27.79
CA THR A 51 31.45 3.96 28.38
C THR A 51 32.01 4.89 27.30
N LEU A 52 32.29 6.15 27.66
CA LEU A 52 33.07 7.08 26.82
C LEU A 52 34.54 6.66 26.66
N ALA A 53 34.91 5.46 27.11
CA ALA A 53 36.28 4.98 27.12
C ALA A 53 36.74 4.41 25.76
N GLY A 54 35.85 4.25 24.76
CA GLY A 54 36.19 3.87 23.38
C GLY A 54 36.72 5.01 22.50
N LYS A 55 37.61 5.86 23.02
CA LYS A 55 38.13 7.07 22.35
C LYS A 55 38.88 6.75 21.05
N VAL A 56 38.43 7.26 19.92
CA VAL A 56 39.16 7.12 18.64
C VAL A 56 40.28 8.16 18.58
N PHE A 57 39.93 9.44 18.67
CA PHE A 57 40.89 10.53 18.83
C PHE A 57 40.30 11.72 19.60
N ALA A 58 41.18 12.56 20.15
CA ALA A 58 40.85 13.86 20.71
C ALA A 58 41.77 14.95 20.13
N LEU A 59 41.18 16.11 19.84
CA LEU A 59 41.82 17.36 19.48
C LEU A 59 41.48 18.37 20.58
N ASP A 60 42.19 18.32 21.71
CA ASP A 60 41.82 19.08 22.92
C ASP A 60 41.96 20.59 22.71
N GLY A 61 42.91 21.02 21.86
CA GLY A 61 43.08 22.41 21.44
C GLY A 61 41.95 22.89 20.53
N ALA A 62 41.39 22.01 19.69
CA ALA A 62 40.16 22.29 18.95
C ALA A 62 38.88 22.15 19.79
N GLY A 63 38.96 21.44 20.92
CA GLY A 63 37.84 21.09 21.79
C GLY A 63 36.98 19.92 21.30
N LEU A 64 37.49 19.09 20.37
CA LEU A 64 36.76 18.00 19.73
C LEU A 64 37.20 16.63 20.27
N TYR A 65 36.22 15.78 20.56
CA TYR A 65 36.43 14.43 21.05
C TYR A 65 35.58 13.41 20.29
N THR A 66 36.16 12.25 19.94
CA THR A 66 35.45 11.18 19.21
C THR A 66 35.54 9.84 19.93
N ALA A 67 34.43 9.09 19.98
CA ALA A 67 34.38 7.76 20.61
C ALA A 67 33.36 6.83 19.95
N LEU A 68 33.67 5.53 19.98
CA LEU A 68 32.74 4.46 19.59
C LEU A 68 31.87 4.06 20.77
N ASN A 69 30.55 4.06 20.59
CA ASN A 69 29.59 3.69 21.63
C ASN A 69 28.30 3.12 21.00
N GLN A 70 27.83 1.93 21.41
CA GLN A 70 26.54 1.33 21.02
C GLN A 70 26.15 1.52 19.53
N ASP A 71 26.94 0.98 18.59
CA ASP A 71 26.70 1.12 17.14
C ASP A 71 26.68 2.58 16.63
N GLN A 72 27.32 3.50 17.35
CA GLN A 72 27.38 4.92 17.01
C GLN A 72 28.80 5.46 17.13
N LEU A 73 29.06 6.50 16.33
CA LEU A 73 30.21 7.37 16.46
C LEU A 73 29.77 8.65 17.17
N TRP A 74 30.21 8.81 18.41
CA TRP A 74 29.94 10.00 19.20
C TRP A 74 31.01 11.05 18.93
N ILE A 75 30.56 12.24 18.58
CA ILE A 75 31.43 13.38 18.29
C ILE A 75 30.96 14.53 19.18
N LEU A 76 31.82 14.90 20.13
CA LEU A 76 31.51 15.87 21.17
C LEU A 76 32.44 17.08 21.03
N SER A 77 31.85 18.28 21.02
CA SER A 77 32.58 19.52 21.25
C SER A 77 32.43 19.92 22.71
N ASN A 78 33.41 19.54 23.53
CA ASN A 78 33.42 19.83 24.97
C ASN A 78 33.46 21.34 25.24
N ARG A 79 34.09 22.09 24.35
CA ARG A 79 34.20 23.55 24.50
C ARG A 79 32.94 24.31 24.09
N ASP A 80 32.02 23.68 23.34
CA ASP A 80 30.81 24.35 22.84
C ASP A 80 29.52 23.82 23.47
N GLY A 81 29.60 22.76 24.27
CA GLY A 81 28.43 22.05 24.78
C GLY A 81 27.57 21.47 23.65
N ALA A 82 28.20 21.07 22.55
CA ALA A 82 27.55 20.54 21.35
C ALA A 82 27.97 19.10 21.10
N GLN A 83 27.06 18.30 20.53
CA GLN A 83 27.36 16.94 20.09
C GLN A 83 26.57 16.58 18.84
N CYS A 84 27.11 15.65 18.07
CA CYS A 84 26.44 15.00 16.97
C CYS A 84 26.76 13.49 17.06
N ILE A 85 25.75 12.64 16.87
CA ILE A 85 25.87 11.19 17.03
C ILE A 85 25.55 10.56 15.69
N LEU A 86 26.53 9.89 15.09
CA LEU A 86 26.40 9.30 13.76
C LEU A 86 26.19 7.78 13.84
N PRO A 87 25.23 7.20 13.10
CA PRO A 87 24.93 5.76 13.15
C PRO A 87 25.94 4.91 12.37
N LEU A 88 26.57 3.95 13.05
CA LEU A 88 27.51 2.98 12.47
C LEU A 88 26.89 1.60 12.20
N ALA A 89 25.64 1.36 12.60
CA ALA A 89 24.96 0.08 12.37
C ALA A 89 24.98 -0.31 10.88
N ASN A 90 25.38 -1.55 10.58
CA ASN A 90 25.54 -2.10 9.23
C ASN A 90 26.58 -1.37 8.34
N ARG A 91 27.49 -0.58 8.92
CA ARG A 91 28.62 0.03 8.22
C ARG A 91 29.94 -0.62 8.64
N THR A 92 30.96 -0.51 7.80
CA THR A 92 32.30 -1.09 8.07
C THR A 92 33.47 -0.18 7.71
N ASN A 93 33.23 0.85 6.87
CA ASN A 93 34.23 1.82 6.44
C ASN A 93 33.51 3.14 6.10
N VAL A 94 33.79 4.20 6.86
CA VAL A 94 33.10 5.49 6.72
C VAL A 94 34.06 6.67 6.61
N LEU A 95 33.66 7.64 5.81
CA LEU A 95 34.27 8.95 5.65
C LEU A 95 33.45 9.94 6.47
N VAL A 96 34.10 10.75 7.29
CA VAL A 96 33.42 11.65 8.24
C VAL A 96 33.94 13.06 8.08
N ARG A 97 33.02 14.03 8.09
CA ARG A 97 33.31 15.46 8.18
C ARG A 97 32.58 16.06 9.37
N VAL A 98 33.29 16.87 10.15
CA VAL A 98 32.77 17.63 11.29
C VAL A 98 33.06 19.10 11.08
N GLN A 99 32.06 19.96 11.25
CA GLN A 99 32.16 21.39 11.01
C GLN A 99 31.66 22.16 12.24
N ARG A 100 32.54 22.98 12.82
CA ARG A 100 32.16 23.96 13.84
C ARG A 100 31.89 25.29 13.18
N ASP A 101 30.63 25.63 13.01
CA ASP A 101 30.15 26.87 12.41
C ASP A 101 29.76 27.88 13.48
N VAL A 102 30.67 28.81 13.76
CA VAL A 102 30.47 29.86 14.77
C VAL A 102 29.38 30.84 14.37
N ALA A 103 29.28 31.18 13.09
CA ALA A 103 28.33 32.18 12.63
C ALA A 103 26.88 31.72 12.81
N ASN A 104 26.64 30.41 12.67
CA ASN A 104 25.32 29.80 12.81
C ASN A 104 25.12 29.06 14.15
N SER A 105 26.05 29.20 15.11
CA SER A 105 26.01 28.52 16.41
C SER A 105 25.78 27.01 16.30
N LYS A 106 26.44 26.35 15.34
CA LYS A 106 26.14 24.96 14.94
C LYS A 106 27.39 24.10 14.86
N LEU A 107 27.30 22.86 15.36
CA LEU A 107 28.22 21.77 15.06
C LEU A 107 27.52 20.81 14.11
N SER A 108 27.99 20.66 12.87
CA SER A 108 27.41 19.71 11.91
C SER A 108 28.36 18.58 11.57
N CYS A 109 27.79 17.39 11.40
CA CYS A 109 28.53 16.16 11.22
C CYS A 109 27.89 15.36 10.10
N GLU A 110 28.74 14.92 9.17
CA GLU A 110 28.36 14.23 7.96
C GLU A 110 29.12 12.92 7.88
N GLU A 111 28.45 11.85 7.48
CA GLU A 111 29.07 10.56 7.19
C GLU A 111 28.67 10.03 5.82
N TRP A 112 29.60 9.31 5.19
CA TRP A 112 29.39 8.52 3.98
C TRP A 112 30.05 7.16 4.14
N ASN A 113 29.55 6.16 3.45
CA ASN A 113 30.31 4.94 3.20
C ASN A 113 31.51 5.27 2.29
N SER A 114 32.54 4.42 2.29
CA SER A 114 33.72 4.62 1.43
C SER A 114 33.40 4.64 -0.08
N ASP A 115 32.25 4.11 -0.50
CA ASP A 115 31.74 4.16 -1.87
C ASP A 115 30.93 5.45 -2.17
N GLY A 116 30.95 6.44 -1.26
CA GLY A 116 30.21 7.69 -1.38
C GLY A 116 28.70 7.56 -1.13
N GLY A 117 28.18 6.35 -0.93
CA GLY A 117 26.79 6.10 -0.57
C GLY A 117 26.52 6.33 0.92
N GLY A 118 25.29 6.07 1.37
CA GLY A 118 24.92 6.10 2.79
C GLY A 118 25.12 7.46 3.47
N TYR A 119 24.92 8.57 2.75
CA TYR A 119 25.04 9.91 3.32
C TYR A 119 24.07 10.09 4.50
N ALA A 120 24.59 10.49 5.65
CA ALA A 120 23.78 10.95 6.78
C ALA A 120 24.37 12.23 7.37
N GLN A 121 23.49 13.08 7.89
CA GLN A 121 23.85 14.35 8.48
C GLN A 121 23.14 14.52 9.82
N VAL A 122 23.89 14.93 10.84
CA VAL A 122 23.37 15.29 12.16
C VAL A 122 23.98 16.62 12.57
N SER A 123 23.18 17.50 13.15
CA SER A 123 23.65 18.78 13.68
C SER A 123 23.30 18.94 15.16
N GLY A 124 24.20 19.54 15.93
CA GLY A 124 23.99 19.94 17.32
C GLY A 124 24.14 21.45 17.48
N ALA A 125 23.29 22.07 18.30
CA ALA A 125 23.41 23.47 18.65
C ALA A 125 24.60 23.69 19.60
N MET A 126 25.36 24.76 19.38
CA MET A 126 26.37 25.24 20.33
C MET A 126 25.67 26.00 21.45
N THR A 127 25.60 25.40 22.63
CA THR A 127 24.86 25.94 23.78
C THR A 127 25.73 26.83 24.67
N HIS A 128 27.03 26.51 24.77
CA HIS A 128 27.97 27.21 25.65
C HIS A 128 29.38 27.29 25.01
N PRO A 129 29.58 28.10 23.95
CA PRO A 129 30.90 28.29 23.35
C PRO A 129 31.87 28.98 24.32
N ALA A 130 32.91 28.25 24.74
CA ALA A 130 33.95 28.69 25.65
C ALA A 130 35.35 28.50 25.05
N ALA A 131 36.31 29.34 25.47
CA ALA A 131 37.70 29.15 25.10
C ALA A 131 38.24 27.90 25.80
N THR A 132 38.92 27.00 25.06
CA THR A 132 39.62 25.86 25.68
C THR A 132 40.95 26.33 26.27
N THR A 133 41.27 25.85 27.47
CA THR A 133 42.59 26.04 28.11
C THR A 133 43.47 24.80 27.98
N ILE A 134 42.94 23.72 27.38
CA ILE A 134 43.59 22.43 27.23
C ILE A 134 44.16 22.37 25.81
N SER A 135 45.38 21.84 25.68
CA SER A 135 46.07 21.63 24.41
C SER A 135 46.61 20.21 24.35
N GLY A 136 46.76 19.68 23.14
CA GLY A 136 47.24 18.32 22.93
C GLY A 136 46.27 17.51 22.08
N GLY A 137 46.83 16.64 21.24
CA GLY A 137 46.09 15.68 20.45
C GLY A 137 46.41 14.27 20.91
N SER A 138 45.44 13.38 20.87
CA SER A 138 45.66 11.96 21.19
C SER A 138 44.83 11.01 20.34
N PHE A 139 45.35 9.82 20.13
CA PHE A 139 44.69 8.69 19.48
C PHE A 139 44.60 7.50 20.44
N GLY A 140 43.51 6.73 20.32
CA GLY A 140 43.33 5.45 21.00
C GLY A 140 43.08 5.55 22.52
N SER A 141 42.76 4.39 23.10
CA SER A 141 42.58 4.18 24.54
C SER A 141 42.81 2.70 24.88
N SER A 142 42.65 2.32 26.15
CA SER A 142 42.66 0.91 26.58
C SER A 142 41.51 0.07 26.02
N LEU A 143 40.49 0.66 25.39
CA LEU A 143 39.31 -0.05 24.86
C LEU A 143 39.10 0.18 23.35
N THR A 144 39.86 1.07 22.72
CA THR A 144 39.68 1.39 21.30
C THR A 144 40.19 0.28 20.40
N ARG A 145 39.34 -0.14 19.47
CA ARG A 145 39.68 -1.06 18.40
C ARG A 145 39.09 -0.50 17.10
N ALA A 146 39.91 0.21 16.34
CA ALA A 146 39.53 0.89 15.09
C ALA A 146 40.77 1.31 14.30
N GLN A 147 40.59 1.66 13.04
CA GLN A 147 41.67 2.11 12.17
C GLN A 147 41.32 3.44 11.53
N LEU A 148 42.32 4.31 11.42
CA LEU A 148 42.18 5.63 10.84
C LEU A 148 42.95 5.72 9.52
N GLY A 149 42.24 5.95 8.42
CA GLY A 149 42.85 6.11 7.10
C GLY A 149 43.53 7.47 6.92
N PHE A 150 42.94 8.53 7.48
CA PHE A 150 43.55 9.86 7.56
C PHE A 150 42.86 10.68 8.66
N LEU A 151 43.51 11.75 9.11
CA LEU A 151 42.89 12.78 9.96
C LEU A 151 43.44 14.14 9.57
N ARG A 152 42.56 15.11 9.33
CA ARG A 152 42.97 16.48 8.98
C ARG A 152 42.03 17.54 9.52
N MET A 153 42.56 18.75 9.62
CA MET A 153 41.84 19.91 10.14
C MET A 153 42.06 21.14 9.25
N PHE A 154 41.00 21.90 9.03
CA PHE A 154 40.94 23.12 8.25
C PHE A 154 40.39 24.29 9.07
N ASP A 155 40.77 25.52 8.72
CA ASP A 155 40.16 26.76 9.21
C ASP A 155 38.98 27.26 8.35
N THR A 156 38.53 26.46 7.38
CA THR A 156 37.44 26.77 6.44
C THR A 156 36.33 25.72 6.47
N LEU A 157 35.10 26.13 6.16
CA LEU A 157 33.95 25.24 6.01
C LEU A 157 33.66 24.91 4.55
N LEU A 158 32.88 23.85 4.35
CA LEU A 158 32.23 23.50 3.09
C LEU A 158 30.71 23.53 3.27
N PRO A 159 29.94 23.75 2.19
CA PRO A 159 28.52 23.47 2.19
C PRO A 159 28.25 22.02 2.60
N GLU A 160 27.22 21.81 3.41
CA GLU A 160 26.71 20.49 3.76
C GLU A 160 26.20 19.77 2.49
N GLY A 161 26.40 18.46 2.40
CA GLY A 161 26.10 17.63 1.24
C GLY A 161 27.12 17.76 0.10
N SER A 162 28.22 18.51 0.31
CA SER A 162 29.33 18.55 -0.65
C SER A 162 30.07 17.22 -0.71
N ARG A 163 30.94 17.07 -1.73
CA ARG A 163 31.69 15.83 -2.01
C ARG A 163 32.30 15.22 -0.74
N PRO A 164 32.23 13.90 -0.52
CA PRO A 164 32.84 13.24 0.64
C PRO A 164 34.33 13.56 0.79
N PRO A 165 34.88 13.52 2.02
CA PRO A 165 36.32 13.58 2.24
C PRO A 165 37.08 12.50 1.47
N THR A 166 38.21 12.86 0.85
CA THR A 166 39.11 11.94 0.14
C THR A 166 40.45 11.82 0.85
N THR A 167 41.27 10.81 0.54
CA THR A 167 42.60 10.64 1.14
C THR A 167 43.60 11.72 0.70
N ALA A 168 43.60 12.11 -0.58
CA ALA A 168 44.55 13.07 -1.16
C ALA A 168 44.39 14.55 -0.71
N GLY A 169 43.40 14.88 0.13
CA GLY A 169 43.18 16.26 0.58
C GLY A 169 44.17 16.71 1.67
N LEU A 170 44.46 18.02 1.71
CA LEU A 170 45.50 18.62 2.56
C LEU A 170 44.92 19.63 3.56
N GLY A 171 44.82 19.26 4.84
CA GLY A 171 44.46 20.18 5.92
C GLY A 171 45.54 21.24 6.20
N ASN A 172 45.15 22.48 6.48
CA ASN A 172 46.08 23.60 6.75
C ASN A 172 46.36 23.84 8.25
N LEU A 173 45.54 23.27 9.14
CA LEU A 173 45.78 23.27 10.58
C LEU A 173 46.46 21.97 11.05
N LEU A 174 46.13 20.85 10.42
CA LEU A 174 46.67 19.52 10.73
C LEU A 174 46.45 18.59 9.53
N ASN A 175 47.42 17.74 9.16
CA ASN A 175 47.21 16.74 8.10
C ASN A 175 48.03 15.45 8.31
N PHE A 176 47.35 14.36 8.66
CA PHE A 176 47.91 13.01 8.77
C PHE A 176 47.30 12.09 7.71
N THR A 177 48.15 11.51 6.86
CA THR A 177 47.75 10.50 5.86
C THR A 177 48.07 9.06 6.30
N PHE A 178 48.87 8.90 7.36
CA PHE A 178 49.24 7.61 7.97
C PHE A 178 49.96 6.61 7.06
N ASP A 179 50.52 7.03 5.93
CA ASP A 179 51.25 6.21 4.95
C ASP A 179 52.61 5.70 5.43
N GLY A 180 52.59 4.91 6.53
CA GLY A 180 53.77 4.36 7.17
C GLY A 180 54.51 5.35 8.08
N THR A 181 53.99 6.58 8.23
CA THR A 181 54.60 7.62 9.06
C THR A 181 53.57 8.38 9.90
N GLY A 182 54.01 8.95 11.02
CA GLY A 182 53.22 9.85 11.86
C GLY A 182 53.46 11.34 11.57
N GLN A 183 53.92 11.69 10.36
CA GLN A 183 54.30 13.07 10.03
C GLN A 183 53.07 13.94 9.74
N ASP A 184 53.06 15.15 10.29
CA ASP A 184 52.08 16.19 9.95
C ASP A 184 52.52 16.93 8.68
N THR A 185 51.80 16.68 7.60
CA THR A 185 52.10 17.23 6.27
C THR A 185 51.46 18.60 6.03
N SER A 186 50.76 19.18 7.02
CA SER A 186 50.20 20.54 6.91
C SER A 186 51.26 21.66 6.91
N GLY A 187 52.53 21.31 7.18
CA GLY A 187 53.62 22.26 7.36
C GLY A 187 53.68 22.87 8.77
N ARG A 188 52.83 22.43 9.71
CA ARG A 188 52.84 22.87 11.11
C ARG A 188 53.71 22.02 12.03
N GLY A 189 54.24 20.90 11.55
CA GLY A 189 55.20 20.05 12.26
C GLY A 189 54.64 19.33 13.49
N ARG A 190 53.32 19.11 13.54
CA ARG A 190 52.60 18.49 14.66
C ARG A 190 52.70 16.95 14.62
N ASN A 191 53.91 16.43 14.50
CA ASN A 191 54.16 15.01 14.32
C ASN A 191 53.68 14.14 15.50
N ILE A 192 53.29 12.91 15.18
CA ILE A 192 52.79 11.93 16.15
C ILE A 192 53.95 11.20 16.81
N THR A 193 53.88 11.09 18.13
CA THR A 193 54.68 10.13 18.91
C THR A 193 53.93 8.80 18.97
N LEU A 194 54.41 7.79 18.23
CA LEU A 194 53.78 6.48 18.10
C LEU A 194 54.18 5.57 19.28
N ALA A 195 53.21 5.09 20.08
CA ALA A 195 53.43 4.11 21.14
C ALA A 195 52.47 2.91 21.00
N GLY A 196 53.01 1.76 20.60
CA GLY A 196 52.22 0.53 20.45
C GLY A 196 51.26 0.51 19.25
N THR A 197 51.35 1.49 18.34
CA THR A 197 50.58 1.55 17.10
C THR A 197 51.37 0.99 15.91
N SER A 198 50.66 0.48 14.91
CA SER A 198 51.22 0.00 13.64
C SER A 198 50.44 0.59 12.46
N PHE A 199 50.85 0.24 11.24
CA PHE A 199 50.17 0.66 10.01
C PHE A 199 49.68 -0.57 9.25
N GLN A 200 48.53 -0.47 8.58
CA GLN A 200 47.98 -1.52 7.72
C GLN A 200 47.41 -0.91 6.44
N THR A 201 47.20 -1.71 5.39
CA THR A 201 46.59 -1.20 4.15
C THR A 201 45.19 -0.62 4.39
N THR A 202 44.95 0.58 3.88
CA THR A 202 43.63 1.22 3.89
C THR A 202 42.69 0.49 2.92
N PRO A 203 41.51 0.03 3.36
CA PRO A 203 40.56 -0.65 2.47
C PRO A 203 39.91 0.33 1.47
N ASN A 204 39.41 -0.22 0.36
CA ASN A 204 38.59 0.47 -0.65
C ASN A 204 39.27 1.69 -1.32
N GLN A 205 40.58 1.62 -1.54
CA GLN A 205 41.41 2.61 -2.26
C GLN A 205 41.18 2.55 -3.79
N LEU A 206 39.94 2.81 -4.21
CA LEU A 206 39.45 2.81 -5.60
C LEU A 206 38.75 4.14 -5.92
N PRO A 207 38.59 4.49 -7.20
CA PRO A 207 37.71 5.59 -7.57
C PRO A 207 36.24 5.21 -7.40
N VAL A 208 35.43 6.22 -7.18
CA VAL A 208 33.99 6.11 -6.93
C VAL A 208 33.23 6.90 -7.99
N ALA A 209 32.37 6.22 -8.75
CA ALA A 209 31.49 6.83 -9.75
C ALA A 209 30.13 7.18 -9.13
N LEU A 210 29.79 8.46 -9.06
CA LEU A 210 28.51 8.96 -8.52
C LEU A 210 27.73 9.71 -9.60
N PRO A 211 27.11 9.01 -10.57
CA PRO A 211 26.28 9.64 -11.59
C PRO A 211 24.95 10.12 -11.00
N LYS A 212 24.56 11.36 -11.31
CA LYS A 212 23.25 11.92 -10.97
C LYS A 212 22.71 12.80 -12.09
N THR A 213 21.44 13.19 -12.01
CA THR A 213 20.93 14.32 -12.80
C THR A 213 21.43 15.63 -12.21
N ASP A 214 21.64 16.65 -13.03
CA ASP A 214 21.96 17.97 -12.50
C ASP A 214 20.82 18.48 -11.58
N ALA A 215 21.20 19.11 -10.47
CA ALA A 215 20.29 19.54 -9.39
C ALA A 215 19.41 18.43 -8.77
N ALA A 216 19.86 17.16 -8.80
CA ALA A 216 19.20 16.09 -8.05
C ALA A 216 19.10 16.43 -6.54
N PRO A 217 17.94 16.17 -5.91
CA PRO A 217 17.70 16.51 -4.50
C PRO A 217 18.49 15.59 -3.56
N SER A 218 18.59 15.94 -2.27
CA SER A 218 19.32 15.12 -1.29
C SER A 218 18.75 13.71 -1.08
N TRP A 219 17.48 13.49 -1.43
CA TRP A 219 16.78 12.21 -1.25
C TRP A 219 16.80 11.29 -2.48
N SER A 220 17.37 11.72 -3.62
CA SER A 220 17.48 10.90 -4.84
C SER A 220 18.63 11.38 -5.72
N ASN A 221 19.31 10.47 -6.42
CA ASN A 221 20.32 10.82 -7.43
C ASN A 221 19.70 11.29 -8.77
N TRP A 222 18.37 11.32 -8.88
CA TRP A 222 17.70 11.73 -10.12
C TRP A 222 16.38 12.43 -9.87
N THR A 223 16.02 13.28 -10.83
CA THR A 223 14.65 13.74 -11.10
C THR A 223 14.37 13.57 -12.59
N SER A 224 13.12 13.64 -13.00
CA SER A 224 12.78 13.41 -14.40
C SER A 224 13.33 14.52 -15.30
N PHE A 225 13.92 14.13 -16.42
CA PHE A 225 14.30 15.08 -17.45
C PHE A 225 13.07 15.63 -18.18
N ARG A 226 13.16 16.89 -18.63
CA ARG A 226 12.17 17.47 -19.54
C ARG A 226 12.46 16.97 -20.96
N ALA A 227 11.62 16.07 -21.45
CA ALA A 227 11.74 15.52 -22.81
C ALA A 227 11.63 16.65 -23.85
N GLY A 228 12.41 16.54 -24.93
CA GLY A 228 12.49 17.53 -26.00
C GLY A 228 13.36 18.76 -25.70
N PHE A 229 13.93 18.86 -24.49
CA PHE A 229 14.85 19.93 -24.10
C PHE A 229 16.25 19.37 -23.75
N PRO A 230 17.30 20.21 -23.78
CA PRO A 230 18.62 19.81 -23.29
C PRO A 230 18.56 19.45 -21.80
N ALA A 231 19.27 18.40 -21.40
CA ALA A 231 19.42 17.99 -20.01
C ALA A 231 20.90 17.81 -19.66
N THR A 232 21.24 17.94 -18.38
CA THR A 232 22.62 17.82 -17.89
C THR A 232 22.73 16.63 -16.95
N LEU A 233 23.68 15.74 -17.21
CA LEU A 233 24.12 14.73 -16.24
C LEU A 233 25.22 15.32 -15.37
N ASP A 234 25.40 14.82 -14.16
CA ASP A 234 26.41 15.32 -13.24
C ASP A 234 27.17 14.16 -12.60
N GLY A 235 28.48 14.11 -12.84
CA GLY A 235 29.42 13.18 -12.22
C GLY A 235 30.44 13.89 -11.33
N SER A 236 30.31 15.21 -11.08
CA SER A 236 31.33 16.01 -10.39
C SER A 236 31.50 15.64 -8.92
N ALA A 237 30.56 14.89 -8.35
CA ALA A 237 30.69 14.31 -7.01
C ALA A 237 31.60 13.06 -6.99
N SER A 238 31.93 12.48 -8.15
CA SER A 238 32.85 11.33 -8.25
C SER A 238 34.26 11.70 -7.80
N PHE A 239 34.95 10.78 -7.15
CA PHE A 239 36.25 11.03 -6.55
C PHE A 239 37.14 9.80 -6.56
N SER A 240 38.43 10.01 -6.26
CA SER A 240 39.36 8.94 -5.95
C SER A 240 39.71 8.92 -4.47
N LEU A 241 39.80 7.71 -3.90
CA LEU A 241 40.39 7.47 -2.59
C LEU A 241 41.87 7.13 -2.66
N THR A 242 42.54 7.28 -3.80
CA THR A 242 44.00 7.12 -3.90
C THR A 242 44.73 8.34 -3.33
N ASP A 243 45.81 8.13 -2.58
CA ASP A 243 46.54 9.24 -1.94
C ASP A 243 47.20 10.22 -2.92
N ALA A 244 47.50 9.75 -4.14
CA ALA A 244 48.16 10.58 -5.15
C ALA A 244 47.28 11.72 -5.68
N SER A 245 45.96 11.51 -5.76
CA SER A 245 45.01 12.51 -6.25
C SER A 245 43.58 12.08 -5.94
N ASP A 246 42.73 13.05 -5.65
CA ASP A 246 41.29 12.89 -5.49
C ASP A 246 40.52 13.01 -6.81
N SER A 247 41.22 13.33 -7.90
CA SER A 247 40.66 13.66 -9.20
C SER A 247 40.41 12.41 -10.03
N VAL A 248 39.37 12.45 -10.86
CA VAL A 248 39.02 11.38 -11.78
C VAL A 248 38.76 11.94 -13.19
N SER A 249 39.04 11.13 -14.21
CA SER A 249 38.58 11.37 -15.58
C SER A 249 37.24 10.68 -15.82
N TYR A 250 36.42 11.23 -16.72
CA TYR A 250 35.04 10.79 -16.94
C TYR A 250 34.87 10.14 -18.31
N ARG A 251 33.96 9.17 -18.39
CA ARG A 251 33.45 8.61 -19.64
C ARG A 251 31.98 8.22 -19.49
N TRP A 252 31.13 8.96 -20.17
CA TRP A 252 29.69 8.72 -20.19
C TRP A 252 29.26 7.87 -21.40
N GLN A 253 28.30 6.97 -21.17
CA GLN A 253 27.69 6.15 -22.21
C GLN A 253 26.18 6.06 -22.00
N GLN A 254 25.41 6.02 -23.09
CA GLN A 254 24.01 5.59 -23.05
C GLN A 254 23.99 4.07 -23.22
N MET A 255 23.40 3.36 -22.27
CA MET A 255 23.28 1.90 -22.27
C MET A 255 21.92 1.45 -22.81
N ALA A 256 20.88 2.22 -22.53
CA ALA A 256 19.52 1.99 -23.00
C ALA A 256 18.72 3.30 -23.03
N GLY A 257 17.65 3.35 -23.82
CA GLY A 257 16.68 4.44 -23.84
C GLY A 257 15.77 4.37 -25.05
N PRO A 258 14.62 5.06 -25.03
CA PRO A 258 13.65 5.07 -26.13
C PRO A 258 14.15 5.81 -27.38
N SER A 259 15.15 6.69 -27.25
CA SER A 259 15.84 7.36 -28.36
C SER A 259 17.34 7.41 -28.14
N ALA A 260 18.13 7.61 -29.20
CA ALA A 260 19.57 7.87 -29.07
C ALA A 260 19.82 9.35 -28.74
N VAL A 261 20.51 9.64 -27.63
CA VAL A 261 20.78 11.04 -27.23
C VAL A 261 22.02 11.60 -27.92
N ARG A 262 21.99 12.89 -28.23
CA ARG A 262 23.15 13.65 -28.73
C ARG A 262 23.90 14.27 -27.55
N TRP A 263 25.22 14.11 -27.51
CA TRP A 263 26.07 14.53 -26.38
C TRP A 263 26.88 15.78 -26.74
N SER A 264 27.08 16.70 -25.80
CA SER A 264 28.04 17.79 -25.96
C SER A 264 29.49 17.28 -25.91
N ASN A 265 29.85 16.56 -24.85
CA ASN A 265 31.15 15.91 -24.68
C ASN A 265 31.01 14.78 -23.65
N ARG A 266 31.41 13.54 -23.98
CA ARG A 266 31.25 12.39 -23.07
C ARG A 266 32.36 12.28 -22.01
N SER A 267 33.38 13.13 -22.07
CA SER A 267 34.59 13.04 -21.23
C SER A 267 34.69 14.11 -20.14
N ILE A 268 33.62 14.88 -19.93
CA ILE A 268 33.54 15.92 -18.88
C ILE A 268 32.61 15.49 -17.76
N ALA A 269 32.75 16.11 -16.58
CA ALA A 269 31.94 15.81 -15.40
C ALA A 269 30.45 16.07 -15.63
N LYS A 270 30.11 17.15 -16.36
CA LYS A 270 28.74 17.61 -16.60
C LYS A 270 28.39 17.70 -18.09
N PRO A 271 28.16 16.56 -18.78
CA PRO A 271 27.79 16.58 -20.18
C PRO A 271 26.34 17.04 -20.36
N VAL A 272 26.06 17.71 -21.47
CA VAL A 272 24.70 18.07 -21.91
C VAL A 272 24.24 17.05 -22.94
N ILE A 273 23.03 16.51 -22.76
CA ILE A 273 22.37 15.58 -23.67
C ILE A 273 21.12 16.21 -24.30
N ARG A 274 20.80 15.82 -25.53
CA ARG A 274 19.62 16.28 -26.29
C ARG A 274 18.91 15.11 -26.98
N GLY A 275 17.63 15.33 -27.34
CA GLY A 275 16.81 14.36 -28.07
C GLY A 275 16.10 13.34 -27.19
N LEU A 276 15.87 13.69 -25.92
CA LEU A 276 15.10 12.89 -24.98
C LEU A 276 13.61 12.84 -25.39
N ILE A 277 13.00 11.66 -25.33
CA ILE A 277 11.55 11.44 -25.44
C ILE A 277 11.06 10.69 -24.20
N PHE A 278 9.74 10.61 -24.01
CA PHE A 278 9.13 9.95 -22.86
C PHE A 278 9.65 8.52 -22.67
N GLY A 279 10.07 8.20 -21.44
CA GLY A 279 10.50 6.86 -21.04
C GLY A 279 11.80 6.83 -20.25
N THR A 280 12.27 5.62 -19.94
CA THR A 280 13.45 5.40 -19.09
C THR A 280 14.73 5.32 -19.91
N TYR A 281 15.77 6.00 -19.46
CA TYR A 281 17.13 5.93 -19.96
C TYR A 281 18.05 5.30 -18.91
N ARG A 282 19.03 4.51 -19.36
CA ARG A 282 20.14 4.04 -18.52
C ARG A 282 21.44 4.64 -19.03
N PHE A 283 22.10 5.44 -18.21
CA PHE A 283 23.41 6.03 -18.49
C PHE A 283 24.47 5.37 -17.62
N ARG A 284 25.66 5.13 -18.18
CA ARG A 284 26.82 4.64 -17.45
C ARG A 284 27.85 5.75 -17.32
N LEU A 285 28.30 6.00 -16.09
CA LEU A 285 29.48 6.78 -15.81
C LEU A 285 30.62 5.85 -15.45
N GLN A 286 31.66 5.82 -16.29
CA GLN A 286 32.95 5.25 -15.93
C GLN A 286 33.88 6.39 -15.49
N VAL A 287 34.51 6.22 -14.32
CA VAL A 287 35.55 7.12 -13.83
C VAL A 287 36.89 6.39 -13.75
N THR A 288 37.98 7.09 -14.01
CA THR A 288 39.34 6.55 -13.88
C THR A 288 40.21 7.48 -13.04
N ASP A 289 40.88 6.94 -12.03
CA ASP A 289 41.78 7.71 -11.15
C ASP A 289 43.17 7.95 -11.78
N ALA A 290 44.00 8.72 -11.07
CA ALA A 290 45.38 9.00 -11.45
C ALA A 290 46.30 7.75 -11.45
N SER A 291 45.89 6.66 -10.79
CA SER A 291 46.60 5.38 -10.78
C SER A 291 46.20 4.47 -11.94
N GLY A 292 45.25 4.89 -12.78
CA GLY A 292 44.74 4.12 -13.93
C GLY A 292 43.69 3.07 -13.58
N LYS A 293 43.14 3.07 -12.35
CA LYS A 293 42.04 2.16 -11.98
C LYS A 293 40.72 2.78 -12.43
N SER A 294 39.78 1.96 -12.89
CA SER A 294 38.46 2.42 -13.35
C SER A 294 37.31 1.72 -12.64
N VAL A 295 36.24 2.47 -12.35
CA VAL A 295 34.97 1.98 -11.80
C VAL A 295 33.82 2.54 -12.63
N SER A 296 32.74 1.77 -12.77
CA SER A 296 31.52 2.19 -13.47
C SER A 296 30.31 2.15 -12.54
N SER A 297 29.40 3.09 -12.72
CA SER A 297 28.09 3.13 -12.07
C SER A 297 27.02 3.51 -13.08
N ASP A 298 25.83 2.93 -12.93
CA ASP A 298 24.69 3.15 -13.82
C ASP A 298 23.66 4.07 -13.15
N LEU A 299 23.11 5.00 -13.92
CA LEU A 299 22.00 5.88 -13.55
C LEU A 299 20.81 5.55 -14.43
N GLU A 300 19.75 5.04 -13.81
CA GLU A 300 18.44 4.95 -14.45
C GLU A 300 17.60 6.19 -14.13
N VAL A 301 17.03 6.81 -15.15
CA VAL A 301 16.29 8.07 -15.04
C VAL A 301 15.23 8.13 -16.13
N GLY A 302 14.04 8.62 -15.78
CA GLY A 302 12.97 8.85 -16.76
C GLY A 302 13.00 10.26 -17.36
N ALA A 303 12.47 10.39 -18.57
CA ALA A 303 12.17 11.66 -19.21
C ALA A 303 10.65 11.77 -19.44
N VAL A 304 10.11 12.99 -19.28
CA VAL A 304 8.69 13.30 -19.50
C VAL A 304 8.54 14.62 -20.23
N ALA A 305 7.58 14.70 -21.16
CA ALA A 305 7.26 15.96 -21.80
C ALA A 305 6.46 16.84 -20.82
N THR A 306 6.82 18.11 -20.71
CA THR A 306 6.11 19.08 -19.87
C THR A 306 5.98 20.42 -20.56
N ASP A 307 4.97 21.18 -20.15
CA ASP A 307 4.97 22.62 -20.39
C ASP A 307 6.00 23.34 -19.50
N ASP A 308 6.08 24.66 -19.62
CA ASP A 308 7.07 25.49 -18.89
C ASP A 308 6.82 25.53 -17.37
N ASN A 309 5.63 25.15 -16.91
CA ASN A 309 5.29 25.05 -15.50
C ASN A 309 5.64 23.66 -14.91
N GLY A 310 6.19 22.76 -15.73
CA GLY A 310 6.51 21.39 -15.33
C GLY A 310 5.28 20.47 -15.27
N VAL A 311 4.14 20.89 -15.83
CA VAL A 311 2.94 20.06 -15.92
C VAL A 311 3.07 19.14 -17.13
N VAL A 312 2.82 17.85 -16.91
CA VAL A 312 3.07 16.79 -17.89
C VAL A 312 2.15 16.90 -19.09
N VAL A 313 2.71 16.80 -20.30
CA VAL A 313 1.96 16.71 -21.56
C VAL A 313 1.89 15.24 -21.97
N GLN A 314 0.68 14.66 -21.90
CA GLN A 314 0.47 13.25 -22.22
C GLN A 314 0.37 12.99 -23.72
N ALA A 315 0.90 11.85 -24.16
CA ALA A 315 0.66 11.35 -25.52
C ALA A 315 -0.72 10.70 -25.67
N ASN A 316 -1.21 10.06 -24.61
CA ASN A 316 -2.51 9.39 -24.57
C ASN A 316 -3.52 10.23 -23.76
N PRO A 317 -4.55 10.84 -24.38
CA PRO A 317 -5.56 11.63 -23.69
C PRO A 317 -6.32 10.86 -22.59
N ALA A 318 -6.37 9.52 -22.66
CA ALA A 318 -6.98 8.72 -21.61
C ALA A 318 -6.23 8.83 -20.26
N ALA A 319 -4.93 9.10 -20.29
CA ALA A 319 -4.15 9.35 -19.07
C ALA A 319 -4.63 10.63 -18.37
N ASP A 320 -4.98 11.68 -19.14
CA ASP A 320 -5.52 12.92 -18.58
C ASP A 320 -6.91 12.72 -17.98
N ILE A 321 -7.75 11.86 -18.58
CA ILE A 321 -9.07 11.50 -18.03
C ILE A 321 -8.91 10.74 -16.71
N LEU A 322 -8.02 9.74 -16.65
CA LEU A 322 -7.82 8.88 -15.48
C LEU A 322 -7.14 9.61 -14.31
N PHE A 323 -6.07 10.34 -14.60
CA PHE A 323 -5.20 10.91 -13.56
C PHE A 323 -5.40 12.41 -13.35
N GLY A 324 -6.08 13.11 -14.26
CA GLY A 324 -6.08 14.58 -14.28
C GLY A 324 -4.69 15.16 -14.57
N PRO A 325 -4.53 16.49 -14.44
CA PRO A 325 -3.23 17.13 -14.61
C PRO A 325 -2.19 16.57 -13.62
N MET A 326 -0.99 16.28 -14.11
CA MET A 326 0.12 15.73 -13.31
C MET A 326 1.32 16.67 -13.32
N ILE A 327 1.96 16.87 -12.17
CA ILE A 327 3.26 17.55 -12.09
C ILE A 327 4.38 16.54 -12.32
N ALA A 328 5.39 16.89 -13.13
CA ALA A 328 6.53 16.02 -13.36
C ALA A 328 7.26 15.66 -12.05
N PHE A 329 7.80 14.45 -11.99
CA PHE A 329 8.49 13.93 -10.82
C PHE A 329 9.76 14.74 -10.51
N GLY A 330 9.87 15.24 -9.28
CA GLY A 330 10.92 16.17 -8.85
C GLY A 330 10.62 17.64 -9.11
N LYS A 331 9.45 17.97 -9.70
CA LYS A 331 8.96 19.35 -9.87
C LYS A 331 7.85 19.72 -8.88
N ASN A 332 7.44 18.79 -8.02
CA ASN A 332 6.47 19.09 -6.97
C ASN A 332 7.05 20.12 -5.98
N PRO A 333 6.37 21.27 -5.72
CA PRO A 333 6.80 22.23 -4.72
C PRO A 333 6.85 21.68 -3.29
N TRP A 334 6.24 20.51 -3.04
CA TRP A 334 6.35 19.75 -1.80
C TRP A 334 7.15 18.45 -2.06
N PRO A 335 8.49 18.48 -2.01
CA PRO A 335 9.33 17.37 -2.46
C PRO A 335 9.13 16.08 -1.69
N TRP A 336 8.62 16.16 -0.45
CA TRP A 336 8.36 15.00 0.39
C TRP A 336 7.34 14.04 -0.23
N MET A 337 6.34 14.56 -0.96
CA MET A 337 5.37 13.72 -1.66
C MET A 337 6.06 12.82 -2.70
N ASP A 338 6.99 13.37 -3.47
CA ASP A 338 7.74 12.62 -4.49
C ASP A 338 8.70 11.63 -3.84
N GLN A 339 9.40 12.04 -2.78
CA GLN A 339 10.26 11.16 -1.99
C GLN A 339 9.48 9.94 -1.48
N MET A 340 8.29 10.16 -0.91
CA MET A 340 7.46 9.08 -0.37
C MET A 340 6.89 8.20 -1.48
N ALA A 341 6.54 8.74 -2.65
CA ALA A 341 6.12 7.94 -3.80
C ALA A 341 7.24 7.01 -4.31
N LEU A 342 8.47 7.52 -4.46
CA LEU A 342 9.63 6.72 -4.88
C LEU A 342 9.97 5.65 -3.86
N ARG A 343 10.12 6.03 -2.58
CA ARG A 343 10.40 5.08 -1.49
C ARG A 343 9.36 3.96 -1.45
N SER A 344 8.08 4.29 -1.63
CA SER A 344 7.02 3.28 -1.64
C SER A 344 7.22 2.28 -2.78
N ALA A 345 7.52 2.75 -4.00
CA ALA A 345 7.73 1.88 -5.14
C ALA A 345 8.97 0.98 -4.98
N GLU A 346 10.05 1.51 -4.41
CA GLU A 346 11.30 0.77 -4.14
C GLU A 346 11.11 -0.30 -3.07
N VAL A 347 10.44 0.01 -1.95
CA VAL A 347 10.12 -0.97 -0.89
C VAL A 347 9.16 -2.03 -1.40
N ARG A 348 8.24 -1.64 -2.28
CA ARG A 348 7.19 -2.53 -2.77
C ARG A 348 7.67 -3.53 -3.82
N SER A 349 8.59 -3.13 -4.70
CA SER A 349 9.01 -3.98 -5.83
C SER A 349 9.51 -5.38 -5.39
N PRO A 350 10.41 -5.51 -4.40
CA PRO A 350 10.88 -6.82 -3.95
C PRO A 350 9.77 -7.71 -3.40
N TYR A 351 8.77 -7.14 -2.71
CA TYR A 351 7.61 -7.91 -2.25
C TYR A 351 6.78 -8.42 -3.42
N LEU A 352 6.54 -7.60 -4.45
CA LEU A 352 5.80 -8.01 -5.64
C LEU A 352 6.49 -9.16 -6.39
N ASP A 353 7.83 -9.19 -6.38
CA ASP A 353 8.60 -10.31 -6.95
C ASP A 353 8.35 -11.63 -6.22
N THR A 354 8.00 -11.60 -4.93
CA THR A 354 7.66 -12.83 -4.17
C THR A 354 6.28 -13.41 -4.49
N ILE A 355 5.41 -12.63 -5.14
CA ILE A 355 4.02 -13.03 -5.43
C ILE A 355 3.69 -13.06 -6.93
N SER A 356 4.69 -12.85 -7.82
CA SER A 356 4.54 -12.83 -9.28
C SER A 356 5.51 -13.81 -9.97
N PRO A 357 5.04 -14.76 -10.81
CA PRO A 357 3.64 -14.96 -11.17
C PRO A 357 2.84 -15.59 -10.02
N PRO A 358 1.54 -15.25 -9.88
CA PRO A 358 0.71 -15.87 -8.86
C PRO A 358 0.59 -17.38 -9.11
N GLY A 359 0.40 -18.17 -8.05
CA GLY A 359 0.34 -19.63 -8.15
C GLY A 359 -0.70 -20.14 -9.17
N TRP A 360 -1.82 -19.43 -9.33
CA TRP A 360 -2.84 -19.78 -10.31
C TRP A 360 -2.42 -19.54 -11.75
N GLY A 361 -1.40 -18.72 -12.02
CA GLY A 361 -0.87 -18.45 -13.36
C GLY A 361 0.10 -19.52 -13.87
N THR A 362 0.53 -20.45 -13.00
CA THR A 362 1.44 -21.53 -13.33
C THR A 362 0.66 -22.81 -13.61
N ASP A 363 0.79 -23.33 -14.84
CA ASP A 363 0.14 -24.58 -15.22
C ASP A 363 0.78 -25.78 -14.52
N GLN A 364 -0.08 -26.62 -13.95
CA GLN A 364 0.29 -27.88 -13.34
C GLN A 364 0.35 -28.99 -14.39
N PRO A 365 1.09 -30.08 -14.12
CA PRO A 365 1.10 -31.25 -14.99
C PRO A 365 -0.29 -31.83 -15.26
N GLY A 366 -0.46 -32.34 -16.48
CA GLY A 366 -1.70 -32.95 -16.93
C GLY A 366 -2.77 -31.94 -17.34
N THR A 367 -3.99 -32.44 -17.53
CA THR A 367 -5.15 -31.64 -17.92
C THR A 367 -6.39 -32.07 -17.14
N ILE A 368 -7.39 -31.19 -17.04
CA ILE A 368 -8.67 -31.45 -16.37
C ILE A 368 -9.86 -31.33 -17.33
N SER A 369 -10.92 -32.08 -17.05
CA SER A 369 -12.21 -32.00 -17.75
C SER A 369 -13.35 -31.89 -16.73
N TYR A 370 -14.35 -31.05 -17.01
CA TYR A 370 -15.46 -30.74 -16.10
C TYR A 370 -16.66 -30.10 -16.83
N GLU A 371 -17.82 -30.00 -16.18
CA GLU A 371 -19.08 -29.49 -16.76
C GLU A 371 -19.79 -28.46 -15.87
N LEU A 372 -20.27 -27.35 -16.45
CA LEU A 372 -20.96 -26.25 -15.76
C LEU A 372 -22.22 -25.79 -16.54
N ALA A 373 -23.39 -26.32 -16.20
CA ALA A 373 -24.76 -25.80 -16.26
C ALA A 373 -25.29 -24.77 -17.31
N ARG A 374 -25.15 -24.84 -18.64
CA ARG A 374 -25.93 -25.71 -19.59
C ARG A 374 -25.83 -25.14 -21.03
N PRO A 375 -26.07 -25.90 -22.12
CA PRO A 375 -26.67 -27.25 -22.20
C PRO A 375 -25.69 -28.41 -21.96
N GLY A 376 -26.12 -29.34 -21.11
CA GLY A 376 -25.26 -30.24 -20.34
C GLY A 376 -25.06 -29.66 -18.93
N GLN A 377 -25.90 -30.03 -17.96
CA GLN A 377 -25.73 -29.57 -16.56
C GLN A 377 -24.71 -30.47 -15.87
N PRO A 378 -23.96 -30.00 -14.84
CA PRO A 378 -23.33 -30.91 -13.90
C PRO A 378 -24.31 -32.00 -13.54
N ALA A 379 -23.80 -33.21 -13.40
CA ALA A 379 -24.53 -34.38 -12.96
C ALA A 379 -25.60 -34.02 -11.91
N GLU A 380 -26.87 -33.92 -12.34
CA GLU A 380 -27.99 -33.46 -11.50
C GLU A 380 -29.15 -34.46 -11.59
N THR A 381 -29.66 -34.83 -10.42
CA THR A 381 -30.85 -35.66 -10.27
C THR A 381 -31.64 -35.14 -9.06
N THR A 382 -32.70 -35.84 -8.66
CA THR A 382 -33.47 -35.46 -7.47
C THR A 382 -33.62 -36.63 -6.51
N ILE A 383 -33.86 -36.33 -5.25
CA ILE A 383 -34.24 -37.31 -4.24
C ILE A 383 -35.60 -37.91 -4.60
N ALA A 384 -35.67 -39.23 -4.71
CA ALA A 384 -36.88 -39.99 -5.03
C ALA A 384 -37.65 -40.47 -3.79
N SER A 385 -36.98 -40.58 -2.64
CA SER A 385 -37.56 -40.94 -1.35
C SER A 385 -36.95 -40.09 -0.24
N GLU A 386 -37.75 -39.67 0.74
CA GLU A 386 -37.26 -38.87 1.87
C GLU A 386 -36.00 -39.49 2.50
N VAL A 387 -35.01 -38.63 2.80
CA VAL A 387 -33.72 -39.02 3.40
C VAL A 387 -33.69 -38.48 4.82
N GLY A 388 -33.84 -39.35 5.81
CA GLY A 388 -33.69 -38.97 7.22
C GLY A 388 -32.24 -38.65 7.58
N ALA A 389 -32.00 -37.98 8.72
CA ALA A 389 -30.66 -37.55 9.16
C ALA A 389 -29.65 -38.69 9.43
N SER A 390 -30.12 -39.91 9.69
CA SER A 390 -29.30 -41.11 9.92
C SER A 390 -29.29 -42.08 8.74
N ALA A 391 -29.88 -41.72 7.60
CA ALA A 391 -29.98 -42.60 6.45
C ALA A 391 -28.59 -42.98 5.90
N THR A 392 -28.39 -44.28 5.71
CA THR A 392 -27.17 -44.89 5.13
C THR A 392 -27.35 -45.25 3.65
N THR A 393 -28.57 -45.09 3.13
CA THR A 393 -28.89 -45.24 1.70
C THR A 393 -29.76 -44.08 1.26
N ILE A 394 -29.66 -43.74 -0.02
CA ILE A 394 -30.36 -42.61 -0.63
C ILE A 394 -30.93 -43.09 -1.96
N THR A 395 -32.22 -42.89 -2.20
CA THR A 395 -32.81 -43.20 -3.50
C THR A 395 -32.91 -41.93 -4.34
N VAL A 396 -32.30 -41.95 -5.51
CA VAL A 396 -32.36 -40.84 -6.47
C VAL A 396 -33.28 -41.17 -7.64
N ALA A 397 -33.85 -40.17 -8.29
CA ALA A 397 -34.79 -40.36 -9.41
C ALA A 397 -34.11 -41.02 -10.63
N ASN A 398 -32.85 -40.67 -10.88
CA ASN A 398 -32.03 -41.26 -11.91
C ASN A 398 -30.54 -41.18 -11.54
N ALA A 399 -29.93 -42.31 -11.19
CA ALA A 399 -28.50 -42.39 -10.86
C ALA A 399 -27.57 -42.31 -12.08
N SER A 400 -28.06 -42.60 -13.30
CA SER A 400 -27.26 -42.50 -14.53
C SER A 400 -26.87 -41.06 -14.89
N LYS A 401 -27.46 -40.08 -14.21
CA LYS A 401 -27.09 -38.68 -14.32
C LYS A 401 -25.88 -38.31 -13.46
N LEU A 402 -25.38 -39.23 -12.64
CA LEU A 402 -24.19 -39.05 -11.80
C LEU A 402 -23.04 -39.90 -12.38
N ASP A 403 -21.82 -39.38 -12.32
CA ASP A 403 -20.61 -40.16 -12.55
C ASP A 403 -20.30 -41.01 -11.32
N LEU A 404 -20.71 -42.28 -11.40
CA LEU A 404 -20.51 -43.32 -10.39
C LEU A 404 -19.56 -44.41 -10.90
N THR A 405 -18.67 -44.06 -11.84
CA THR A 405 -17.69 -45.00 -12.44
C THR A 405 -16.54 -45.35 -11.49
N SER A 406 -16.29 -44.50 -10.49
CA SER A 406 -15.30 -44.68 -9.44
C SER A 406 -15.92 -44.41 -8.06
N PHE A 407 -15.45 -45.15 -7.05
CA PHE A 407 -15.85 -44.95 -5.66
C PHE A 407 -14.61 -44.71 -4.77
N PRO A 408 -14.73 -43.90 -3.71
CA PRO A 408 -15.93 -43.19 -3.29
C PRO A 408 -16.29 -42.01 -4.21
N ALA A 409 -17.58 -41.83 -4.49
CA ALA A 409 -18.11 -40.68 -5.24
C ALA A 409 -18.69 -39.64 -4.28
N ILE A 410 -18.69 -38.36 -4.66
CA ILE A 410 -19.18 -37.27 -3.81
C ILE A 410 -20.39 -36.62 -4.46
N ILE A 411 -21.45 -36.46 -3.68
CA ILE A 411 -22.66 -35.77 -4.10
C ILE A 411 -23.02 -34.69 -3.07
N ALA A 412 -23.76 -33.69 -3.50
CA ALA A 412 -24.24 -32.60 -2.67
C ALA A 412 -25.77 -32.47 -2.78
N LEU A 413 -26.44 -32.37 -1.64
CA LEU A 413 -27.89 -32.20 -1.53
C LEU A 413 -28.25 -30.72 -1.34
N TYR A 414 -29.23 -30.26 -2.10
CA TYR A 414 -29.72 -28.88 -2.13
C TYR A 414 -31.23 -28.80 -1.96
N ARG A 415 -31.69 -27.74 -1.30
CA ARG A 415 -33.12 -27.42 -1.27
C ARG A 415 -33.50 -26.82 -2.62
N PRO A 416 -34.70 -27.14 -3.17
CA PRO A 416 -35.17 -26.52 -4.40
C PRO A 416 -35.10 -24.99 -4.31
N GLY A 417 -34.48 -24.34 -5.29
CA GLY A 417 -34.33 -22.88 -5.35
C GLY A 417 -33.32 -22.25 -4.38
N SER A 418 -32.58 -23.03 -3.59
CA SER A 418 -31.56 -22.53 -2.66
C SER A 418 -30.14 -22.88 -3.10
N TYR A 419 -29.25 -21.89 -3.05
CA TYR A 419 -27.80 -22.06 -3.22
C TYR A 419 -27.04 -22.10 -1.89
N VAL A 420 -27.78 -22.04 -0.77
CA VAL A 420 -27.26 -22.07 0.61
C VAL A 420 -27.84 -23.28 1.36
N ASN A 421 -27.14 -23.77 2.38
CA ASN A 421 -27.44 -24.99 3.15
C ASN A 421 -27.26 -26.29 2.35
N ILE A 422 -26.01 -26.72 2.18
CA ILE A 422 -25.60 -27.85 1.34
C ILE A 422 -25.10 -28.99 2.24
N GLU A 423 -25.61 -30.20 2.06
CA GLU A 423 -25.02 -31.40 2.68
C GLU A 423 -24.22 -32.19 1.64
N GLU A 424 -22.92 -32.38 1.86
CA GLU A 424 -22.06 -33.23 1.04
C GLU A 424 -21.99 -34.66 1.59
N LEU A 425 -22.20 -35.65 0.72
CA LEU A 425 -22.23 -37.07 1.07
C LEU A 425 -21.20 -37.85 0.26
N ARG A 426 -20.50 -38.75 0.95
CA ARG A 426 -19.59 -39.71 0.33
C ARG A 426 -20.30 -41.04 0.07
N ILE A 427 -20.39 -41.43 -1.19
CA ILE A 427 -21.08 -42.63 -1.68
C ILE A 427 -20.03 -43.70 -1.97
N CYS A 428 -20.24 -44.93 -1.47
CA CYS A 428 -19.28 -46.03 -1.61
C CYS A 428 -19.74 -47.11 -2.60
N SER A 429 -21.03 -47.15 -2.91
CA SER A 429 -21.58 -48.06 -3.94
C SER A 429 -22.92 -47.55 -4.44
N ALA A 430 -23.36 -48.06 -5.59
CA ALA A 430 -24.67 -47.81 -6.14
C ALA A 430 -25.26 -49.10 -6.72
N SER A 431 -26.57 -49.29 -6.56
CA SER A 431 -27.33 -50.38 -7.17
C SER A 431 -28.60 -49.79 -7.78
N GLY A 432 -28.65 -49.69 -9.10
CA GLY A 432 -29.69 -48.95 -9.80
C GLY A 432 -29.76 -47.50 -9.31
N ASN A 433 -30.93 -47.10 -8.81
CA ASN A 433 -31.19 -45.75 -8.29
C ASN A 433 -30.92 -45.59 -6.78
N VAL A 434 -30.43 -46.63 -6.10
CA VAL A 434 -30.11 -46.59 -4.66
C VAL A 434 -28.61 -46.42 -4.47
N LEU A 435 -28.22 -45.34 -3.80
CA LEU A 435 -26.85 -44.98 -3.47
C LEU A 435 -26.56 -45.35 -2.02
N THR A 436 -25.48 -46.08 -1.77
CA THR A 436 -25.04 -46.44 -0.42
C THR A 436 -24.02 -45.42 0.08
N VAL A 437 -24.35 -44.75 1.18
CA VAL A 437 -23.44 -43.81 1.83
C VAL A 437 -22.33 -44.60 2.52
N CYS A 438 -21.09 -44.14 2.37
CA CYS A 438 -19.98 -44.68 3.13
C CYS A 438 -20.27 -44.58 4.64
N TYR A 439 -19.69 -45.49 5.42
CA TYR A 439 -19.91 -45.56 6.87
C TYR A 439 -19.83 -44.20 7.60
N ASP A 440 -18.84 -43.37 7.26
CA ASP A 440 -18.63 -42.03 7.82
C ASP A 440 -18.99 -40.89 6.85
N GLY A 441 -19.74 -41.21 5.79
CA GLY A 441 -19.90 -40.37 4.60
C GLY A 441 -20.85 -39.18 4.76
N ARG A 442 -21.53 -39.02 5.91
CA ARG A 442 -22.36 -37.85 6.24
C ARG A 442 -21.71 -37.03 7.34
N ASN A 443 -22.02 -35.73 7.43
CA ASN A 443 -21.50 -34.80 8.44
C ASN A 443 -19.98 -34.55 8.42
N TRP A 444 -19.24 -35.08 7.45
CA TRP A 444 -17.77 -35.05 7.44
C TRP A 444 -17.18 -33.64 7.24
N ARG A 445 -17.98 -32.67 6.77
CA ARG A 445 -17.60 -31.26 6.58
C ARG A 445 -18.37 -30.23 7.42
N ALA A 446 -19.21 -30.67 8.36
CA ALA A 446 -20.05 -29.76 9.13
C ALA A 446 -19.22 -28.77 9.98
N GLY A 447 -19.65 -27.51 10.00
CA GLY A 447 -19.00 -26.41 10.73
C GLY A 447 -18.03 -25.55 9.91
N THR A 448 -18.09 -25.57 8.57
CA THR A 448 -17.29 -24.73 7.65
C THR A 448 -17.94 -23.38 7.34
N TYR A 449 -17.14 -22.48 6.73
CA TYR A 449 -17.54 -21.19 6.15
C TYR A 449 -18.69 -21.30 5.12
N LEU A 450 -18.97 -22.51 4.60
CA LEU A 450 -19.99 -22.78 3.57
C LEU A 450 -21.40 -23.06 4.12
N ARG A 451 -21.67 -22.87 5.41
CA ARG A 451 -22.98 -23.20 6.05
C ARG A 451 -23.45 -24.62 5.70
N THR A 452 -22.54 -25.60 5.79
CA THR A 452 -22.90 -27.03 5.66
C THR A 452 -23.59 -27.49 6.95
N PRO A 453 -24.90 -27.77 6.93
CA PRO A 453 -25.60 -28.20 8.13
C PRO A 453 -25.18 -29.61 8.54
N ALA A 454 -25.41 -29.95 9.80
CA ALA A 454 -25.39 -31.35 10.23
C ALA A 454 -26.43 -32.15 9.44
N PRO A 455 -26.29 -33.49 9.35
CA PRO A 455 -27.25 -34.36 8.67
C PRO A 455 -28.67 -34.00 9.06
N GLN A 456 -29.47 -33.73 8.04
CA GLN A 456 -30.85 -33.29 8.20
C GLN A 456 -31.77 -34.12 7.32
N LEU A 457 -33.07 -33.86 7.45
CA LEU A 457 -34.09 -34.44 6.60
C LEU A 457 -34.08 -33.75 5.23
N TRP A 458 -34.04 -34.56 4.16
CA TRP A 458 -34.20 -34.09 2.78
C TRP A 458 -35.47 -34.67 2.16
N ALA A 459 -36.38 -33.77 1.76
CA ALA A 459 -37.64 -34.15 1.16
C ALA A 459 -37.47 -34.67 -0.29
N VAL A 460 -38.46 -35.43 -0.76
CA VAL A 460 -38.58 -35.82 -2.18
C VAL A 460 -38.56 -34.58 -3.07
N GLY A 461 -37.84 -34.66 -4.20
CA GLY A 461 -37.64 -33.53 -5.11
C GLY A 461 -36.49 -32.59 -4.73
N SER A 462 -35.83 -32.80 -3.58
CA SER A 462 -34.56 -32.11 -3.28
C SER A 462 -33.53 -32.42 -4.35
N VAL A 463 -32.70 -31.44 -4.70
CA VAL A 463 -31.77 -31.52 -5.83
C VAL A 463 -30.49 -32.20 -5.38
N VAL A 464 -29.99 -33.15 -6.18
CA VAL A 464 -28.74 -33.86 -5.98
C VAL A 464 -27.78 -33.43 -7.08
N ARG A 465 -26.60 -32.92 -6.72
CA ARG A 465 -25.57 -32.48 -7.67
C ARG A 465 -24.25 -33.17 -7.41
N GLN A 466 -23.46 -33.33 -8.46
CA GLN A 466 -22.08 -33.78 -8.38
C GLN A 466 -21.17 -32.83 -9.17
N PHE A 467 -20.12 -32.34 -8.49
CA PHE A 467 -19.14 -31.40 -9.04
C PHE A 467 -17.78 -32.07 -9.20
N LYS A 468 -17.72 -33.09 -10.06
CA LYS A 468 -16.52 -33.87 -10.32
C LYS A 468 -15.68 -33.22 -11.43
N MET A 469 -14.37 -33.27 -11.25
CA MET A 469 -13.35 -32.98 -12.26
C MET A 469 -12.50 -34.21 -12.47
N THR A 470 -12.34 -34.58 -13.73
CA THR A 470 -11.51 -35.71 -14.14
C THR A 470 -10.21 -35.21 -14.75
N GLY A 471 -9.09 -35.66 -14.20
CA GLY A 471 -7.75 -35.32 -14.62
C GLY A 471 -7.11 -36.41 -15.48
N THR A 472 -6.23 -36.02 -16.39
CA THR A 472 -5.35 -36.91 -17.16
C THR A 472 -3.91 -36.48 -16.94
N GLY A 473 -3.07 -37.37 -16.40
CA GLY A 473 -1.69 -37.04 -16.02
C GLY A 473 -1.57 -36.04 -14.87
N THR A 474 -2.64 -35.91 -14.07
CA THR A 474 -2.71 -35.06 -12.87
C THR A 474 -2.22 -35.82 -11.63
N ASN A 475 -1.88 -35.09 -10.57
CA ASN A 475 -1.43 -35.66 -9.29
C ASN A 475 -2.21 -35.08 -8.11
N PHE A 476 -3.55 -35.12 -8.18
CA PHE A 476 -4.41 -34.43 -7.22
C PHE A 476 -4.20 -34.85 -5.77
N LEU A 477 -3.78 -36.10 -5.49
CA LEU A 477 -3.48 -36.50 -4.11
C LEU A 477 -2.27 -35.74 -3.60
N SER A 478 -1.15 -35.74 -4.32
CA SER A 478 0.03 -35.00 -3.86
C SER A 478 -0.17 -33.48 -3.80
N VAL A 479 -1.01 -32.93 -4.69
CA VAL A 479 -1.23 -31.49 -4.77
C VAL A 479 -2.25 -31.06 -3.73
N PHE A 480 -3.45 -31.61 -3.71
CA PHE A 480 -4.54 -31.08 -2.89
C PHE A 480 -4.83 -31.91 -1.63
N CYS A 481 -4.57 -33.21 -1.66
CA CYS A 481 -4.88 -34.13 -0.56
C CYS A 481 -3.65 -34.97 -0.14
N PRO A 482 -2.53 -34.35 0.27
CA PRO A 482 -1.27 -35.05 0.53
C PRO A 482 -1.33 -36.07 1.67
N ALA A 483 -2.37 -36.00 2.52
CA ALA A 483 -2.63 -37.02 3.54
C ALA A 483 -3.35 -38.26 2.99
N GLY A 484 -3.58 -38.35 1.68
CA GLY A 484 -4.32 -39.41 1.00
C GLY A 484 -5.75 -39.01 0.62
N ALA A 485 -6.45 -39.91 -0.08
CA ALA A 485 -7.81 -39.66 -0.56
C ALA A 485 -8.74 -39.22 0.59
N GLY A 486 -9.42 -38.09 0.43
CA GLY A 486 -9.95 -37.37 1.57
C GLY A 486 -10.25 -35.90 1.34
N GLU A 487 -10.62 -35.22 2.42
CA GLU A 487 -10.71 -33.75 2.48
C GLU A 487 -9.40 -33.12 2.00
N GLU A 488 -9.47 -32.05 1.22
CA GLU A 488 -8.29 -31.28 0.84
C GLU A 488 -7.63 -30.63 2.05
N GLY A 489 -6.33 -30.41 1.93
CA GLY A 489 -5.59 -29.56 2.84
C GLY A 489 -4.14 -29.96 2.98
N GLN A 490 -3.28 -28.95 3.18
CA GLN A 490 -1.86 -29.18 3.41
C GLN A 490 -1.64 -29.81 4.79
N ILE A 491 -0.71 -30.76 4.89
CA ILE A 491 -0.35 -31.35 6.19
C ILE A 491 0.38 -30.30 7.04
N ARG A 492 -0.24 -29.88 8.15
CA ARG A 492 0.38 -29.05 9.19
C ARG A 492 1.31 -29.87 10.07
N THR A 493 0.82 -31.03 10.50
CA THR A 493 1.57 -32.01 11.28
C THR A 493 0.90 -33.37 11.15
N ALA A 494 1.71 -34.43 11.17
CA ALA A 494 1.28 -35.82 11.19
C ALA A 494 2.21 -36.67 12.10
N ALA A 495 3.02 -36.02 12.94
CA ALA A 495 3.95 -36.70 13.83
C ALA A 495 3.23 -37.23 15.08
N GLY A 496 3.59 -38.44 15.52
CA GLY A 496 2.96 -39.12 16.65
C GLY A 496 1.75 -39.96 16.24
N THR A 497 0.94 -40.34 17.22
CA THR A 497 -0.30 -41.13 17.00
C THR A 497 -1.44 -40.58 17.84
N VAL A 498 -2.67 -40.97 17.52
CA VAL A 498 -3.85 -40.59 18.29
C VAL A 498 -4.60 -41.79 18.87
N GLN A 499 -5.30 -41.53 19.96
CA GLN A 499 -6.28 -42.40 20.57
C GLN A 499 -7.65 -41.75 20.50
N VAL A 500 -8.64 -42.53 20.08
CA VAL A 500 -10.04 -42.12 19.93
C VAL A 500 -10.95 -43.09 20.69
N THR A 501 -12.02 -42.55 21.26
CA THR A 501 -13.02 -43.33 22.00
C THR A 501 -14.36 -43.25 21.27
N PRO A 502 -15.03 -44.38 20.95
CA PRO A 502 -16.36 -44.39 20.35
C PRO A 502 -17.36 -43.48 21.09
N GLY A 503 -18.05 -42.64 20.33
CA GLY A 503 -19.02 -41.66 20.84
C GLY A 503 -18.41 -40.40 21.46
N SER A 504 -17.08 -40.31 21.57
CA SER A 504 -16.39 -39.16 22.17
C SER A 504 -15.99 -38.13 21.12
N ASN A 505 -16.04 -36.85 21.48
CA ASN A 505 -15.47 -35.74 20.72
C ASN A 505 -14.05 -35.37 21.17
N GLN A 506 -13.42 -36.18 22.01
CA GLN A 506 -12.06 -35.99 22.49
C GLN A 506 -11.10 -36.95 21.79
N VAL A 507 -9.97 -36.39 21.35
CA VAL A 507 -8.86 -37.13 20.72
C VAL A 507 -7.60 -36.87 21.55
N THR A 508 -6.94 -37.93 22.01
CA THR A 508 -5.70 -37.81 22.80
C THR A 508 -4.51 -38.19 21.94
N GLY A 509 -3.51 -37.32 21.84
CA GLY A 509 -2.29 -37.57 21.06
C GLY A 509 -1.15 -38.08 21.92
N THR A 510 -0.34 -38.97 21.33
CA THR A 510 0.91 -39.51 21.90
C THR A 510 2.08 -39.13 21.01
N GLY A 511 3.15 -38.57 21.60
CA GLY A 511 4.29 -38.04 20.84
C GLY A 511 3.98 -36.78 20.05
N VAL A 512 2.95 -36.03 20.48
CA VAL A 512 2.49 -34.78 19.85
C VAL A 512 2.76 -33.57 20.73
N VAL A 513 2.85 -32.40 20.11
CA VAL A 513 2.83 -31.11 20.82
C VAL A 513 1.85 -30.19 20.09
N TRP A 514 0.64 -30.08 20.62
CA TRP A 514 -0.44 -29.28 20.04
C TRP A 514 -0.66 -27.98 20.82
N SER A 515 -1.43 -27.07 20.23
CA SER A 515 -1.83 -25.82 20.87
C SER A 515 -3.12 -25.30 20.26
N SER A 516 -3.69 -24.25 20.87
CA SER A 516 -4.88 -23.56 20.38
C SER A 516 -4.74 -23.00 18.95
N THR A 517 -3.53 -22.90 18.40
CA THR A 517 -3.31 -22.54 16.98
C THR A 517 -3.89 -23.54 16.00
N LEU A 518 -4.21 -24.76 16.46
CA LEU A 518 -4.84 -25.80 15.64
C LEU A 518 -6.37 -25.69 15.63
N ASN A 519 -6.96 -24.84 16.47
CA ASN A 519 -8.39 -24.55 16.42
C ASN A 519 -8.73 -24.07 15.00
N THR A 520 -9.90 -24.46 14.49
CA THR A 520 -10.40 -24.21 13.12
C THR A 520 -9.77 -25.05 12.01
N LEU A 521 -8.65 -25.75 12.26
CA LEU A 521 -8.07 -26.70 11.30
C LEU A 521 -8.87 -28.00 11.22
N ARG A 522 -8.40 -28.94 10.40
CA ARG A 522 -9.03 -30.25 10.19
C ARG A 522 -8.16 -31.37 10.71
N ILE A 523 -8.77 -32.43 11.21
CA ILE A 523 -8.07 -33.68 11.52
C ILE A 523 -8.61 -34.79 10.64
N ARG A 524 -7.69 -35.54 10.04
CA ARG A 524 -7.92 -36.80 9.33
C ARG A 524 -7.38 -37.93 10.18
N ILE A 525 -8.18 -38.97 10.44
CA ILE A 525 -7.79 -40.15 11.21
C ILE A 525 -8.11 -41.40 10.40
N GLU A 526 -7.18 -42.34 10.34
CA GLU A 526 -7.40 -43.67 9.74
C GLU A 526 -7.89 -44.63 10.83
N GLY A 527 -9.04 -45.25 10.61
CA GLY A 527 -9.65 -46.17 11.58
C GLY A 527 -10.34 -47.35 10.91
N THR A 528 -10.97 -48.21 11.71
CA THR A 528 -11.70 -49.37 11.24
C THR A 528 -13.09 -49.46 11.86
N HIS A 529 -14.04 -50.07 11.14
CA HIS A 529 -15.33 -50.48 11.66
C HIS A 529 -15.55 -51.95 11.33
N SER A 530 -15.66 -52.80 12.35
CA SER A 530 -15.72 -54.25 12.17
C SER A 530 -14.54 -54.78 11.33
N GLY A 531 -13.35 -54.19 11.52
CA GLY A 531 -12.14 -54.53 10.77
C GLY A 531 -12.05 -53.95 9.35
N GLN A 532 -13.07 -53.26 8.84
CA GLN A 532 -13.03 -52.59 7.53
C GLN A 532 -12.47 -51.17 7.66
N PRO A 533 -11.47 -50.78 6.87
CA PRO A 533 -10.85 -49.46 6.98
C PRO A 533 -11.80 -48.34 6.54
N PHE A 534 -11.77 -47.22 7.27
CA PHE A 534 -12.41 -45.97 6.87
C PHE A 534 -11.54 -44.79 7.29
N VAL A 535 -11.81 -43.62 6.70
CA VAL A 535 -11.13 -42.37 7.03
C VAL A 535 -12.15 -41.40 7.61
N PHE A 536 -11.83 -40.90 8.80
CA PHE A 536 -12.66 -39.96 9.55
C PHE A 536 -12.12 -38.54 9.43
N PHE A 537 -13.03 -37.57 9.30
CA PHE A 537 -12.71 -36.14 9.22
C PHE A 537 -13.52 -35.34 10.23
N ALA A 538 -12.88 -34.36 10.87
CA ALA A 538 -13.56 -33.41 11.74
C ALA A 538 -12.84 -32.06 11.83
N ALA A 539 -13.59 -31.01 12.16
CA ALA A 539 -13.02 -29.72 12.52
C ALA A 539 -12.52 -29.74 13.97
N ILE A 540 -11.39 -29.10 14.24
CA ILE A 540 -10.85 -28.93 15.60
C ILE A 540 -11.53 -27.71 16.24
N THR A 541 -12.26 -27.93 17.33
CA THR A 541 -12.98 -26.88 18.08
C THR A 541 -12.26 -26.45 19.35
N GLY A 542 -11.29 -27.25 19.82
CA GLY A 542 -10.42 -26.91 20.95
C GLY A 542 -9.16 -27.75 20.94
N ALA A 543 -8.06 -27.22 21.47
CA ALA A 543 -6.77 -27.91 21.52
C ALA A 543 -5.97 -27.55 22.79
N THR A 544 -5.44 -28.57 23.46
CA THR A 544 -4.42 -28.46 24.50
C THR A 544 -3.09 -29.04 23.99
N ALA A 545 -2.10 -29.23 24.86
CA ALA A 545 -0.80 -29.80 24.48
C ALA A 545 -0.91 -31.22 23.87
N ASN A 546 -1.87 -32.02 24.31
CA ASN A 546 -2.01 -33.44 23.97
C ASN A 546 -3.45 -33.90 23.73
N THR A 547 -4.44 -33.00 23.77
CA THR A 547 -5.84 -33.35 23.52
C THR A 547 -6.46 -32.38 22.52
N LEU A 548 -7.27 -32.90 21.60
CA LEU A 548 -8.14 -32.10 20.73
C LEU A 548 -9.60 -32.38 21.07
N THR A 549 -10.41 -31.33 21.03
CA THR A 549 -11.86 -31.43 20.91
C THR A 549 -12.24 -31.24 19.44
N ILE A 550 -13.05 -32.15 18.91
CA ILE A 550 -13.48 -32.16 17.50
C ILE A 550 -14.98 -31.87 17.34
N SER A 551 -15.38 -31.36 16.17
CA SER A 551 -16.75 -30.88 15.91
C SER A 551 -17.80 -31.98 15.82
N ARG A 552 -17.39 -33.23 15.64
CA ARG A 552 -18.26 -34.40 15.61
C ARG A 552 -17.59 -35.56 16.34
N PRO A 553 -18.35 -36.38 17.09
CA PRO A 553 -17.77 -37.49 17.83
C PRO A 553 -17.23 -38.58 16.88
N TRP A 554 -16.21 -39.31 17.33
CA TRP A 554 -15.83 -40.59 16.73
C TRP A 554 -17.06 -41.51 16.70
N PRO A 555 -17.37 -42.22 15.60
CA PRO A 555 -18.60 -42.99 15.49
C PRO A 555 -18.72 -44.00 16.64
N ALA A 556 -19.90 -44.05 17.28
CA ALA A 556 -20.12 -44.85 18.48
C ALA A 556 -19.97 -46.37 18.25
N ASN A 557 -20.11 -46.81 17.01
CA ASN A 557 -19.96 -48.18 16.55
C ASN A 557 -18.64 -48.44 15.80
N ALA A 558 -17.74 -47.45 15.68
CA ALA A 558 -16.41 -47.68 15.10
C ALA A 558 -15.53 -48.45 16.11
N ASP A 559 -14.51 -49.15 15.60
CA ASP A 559 -13.57 -49.86 16.45
C ASP A 559 -12.81 -48.82 17.31
N ALA A 560 -12.61 -49.11 18.60
CA ALA A 560 -11.79 -48.29 19.46
C ALA A 560 -10.32 -48.43 19.05
N GLY A 561 -9.59 -47.31 18.92
CA GLY A 561 -8.22 -47.32 18.42
C GLY A 561 -7.28 -46.50 19.28
N ALA A 562 -6.15 -47.10 19.64
CA ALA A 562 -4.98 -46.42 20.19
C ALA A 562 -3.81 -46.62 19.20
N GLY A 563 -2.97 -45.59 19.05
CA GLY A 563 -1.85 -45.65 18.10
C GLY A 563 -2.25 -45.41 16.64
N LEU A 564 -3.41 -44.79 16.39
CA LEU A 564 -3.89 -44.52 15.03
C LEU A 564 -3.07 -43.43 14.33
N THR A 565 -2.88 -43.59 13.03
CA THR A 565 -2.30 -42.57 12.16
C THR A 565 -3.27 -41.41 11.98
N TYR A 566 -2.75 -40.19 12.01
CA TYR A 566 -3.53 -38.99 11.78
C TYR A 566 -2.75 -37.96 10.98
N ALA A 567 -3.47 -36.99 10.42
CA ALA A 567 -2.89 -35.76 9.88
C ALA A 567 -3.78 -34.58 10.26
N ILE A 568 -3.16 -33.47 10.64
CA ILE A 568 -3.86 -32.19 10.79
C ILE A 568 -3.67 -31.41 9.50
N LEU A 569 -4.78 -31.02 8.89
CA LEU A 569 -4.83 -30.40 7.57
C LEU A 569 -5.19 -28.92 7.69
N VAL A 570 -4.55 -28.11 6.86
CA VAL A 570 -4.92 -26.71 6.61
C VAL A 570 -5.75 -26.66 5.32
N PRO A 571 -7.09 -26.55 5.41
CA PRO A 571 -7.94 -26.39 4.23
C PRO A 571 -7.78 -24.99 3.65
N GLY A 572 -8.23 -24.78 2.40
CA GLY A 572 -8.27 -23.44 1.78
C GLY A 572 -7.57 -23.29 0.43
N ARG A 573 -7.19 -24.38 -0.24
CA ARG A 573 -6.72 -24.33 -1.63
C ARG A 573 -7.90 -24.11 -2.59
N THR A 574 -7.71 -23.23 -3.56
CA THR A 574 -8.66 -22.98 -4.65
C THR A 574 -8.00 -23.41 -5.96
N ILE A 575 -8.68 -24.24 -6.76
CA ILE A 575 -8.20 -24.61 -8.09
C ILE A 575 -8.53 -23.49 -9.09
N ALA A 576 -7.58 -23.17 -9.96
CA ALA A 576 -7.75 -22.25 -11.07
C ALA A 576 -7.88 -23.07 -12.36
N ARG A 577 -9.12 -23.28 -12.81
CA ARG A 577 -9.45 -24.10 -13.96
C ARG A 577 -9.29 -23.30 -15.24
N GLY A 578 -8.59 -23.85 -16.24
CA GLY A 578 -8.50 -23.26 -17.56
C GLY A 578 -9.83 -23.33 -18.30
N TRP A 579 -10.10 -22.31 -19.11
CA TRP A 579 -11.32 -22.16 -19.89
C TRP A 579 -10.97 -21.60 -21.28
N ILE A 580 -11.66 -22.07 -22.33
CA ILE A 580 -11.59 -21.47 -23.67
C ILE A 580 -12.86 -20.65 -23.88
N ARG A 581 -12.70 -19.34 -24.06
CA ARG A 581 -13.77 -18.37 -24.27
C ARG A 581 -14.42 -18.53 -25.65
N PRO A 582 -15.66 -18.03 -25.84
CA PRO A 582 -16.33 -18.05 -27.15
C PRO A 582 -15.54 -17.36 -28.26
N ASP A 583 -14.66 -16.40 -27.94
CA ASP A 583 -13.78 -15.70 -28.87
C ASP A 583 -12.47 -16.45 -29.17
N GLY A 584 -12.26 -17.64 -28.58
CA GLY A 584 -11.09 -18.48 -28.75
C GLY A 584 -9.93 -18.18 -27.79
N THR A 585 -10.03 -17.17 -26.93
CA THR A 585 -8.99 -16.85 -25.94
C THR A 585 -9.09 -17.74 -24.69
N THR A 586 -7.99 -17.90 -23.94
CA THR A 586 -7.98 -18.72 -22.71
C THR A 586 -8.15 -17.88 -21.45
N GLY A 587 -8.95 -18.33 -20.50
CA GLY A 587 -9.17 -17.73 -19.17
C GLY A 587 -8.99 -18.71 -18.02
N ARG A 588 -9.03 -18.21 -16.79
CA ARG A 588 -8.99 -19.02 -15.57
C ARG A 588 -10.16 -18.72 -14.64
N GLN A 589 -10.74 -19.78 -14.09
CA GLN A 589 -11.86 -19.72 -13.16
C GLN A 589 -11.53 -20.40 -11.83
N GLY A 590 -11.74 -19.69 -10.73
CA GLY A 590 -11.55 -20.21 -9.38
C GLY A 590 -12.67 -21.15 -8.95
N ALA A 591 -12.33 -22.26 -8.31
CA ALA A 591 -13.30 -23.12 -7.63
C ALA A 591 -12.74 -23.62 -6.29
N ASP A 592 -13.59 -23.57 -5.27
CA ASP A 592 -13.24 -24.05 -3.94
C ASP A 592 -13.30 -25.57 -3.93
N LEU A 593 -12.31 -26.18 -3.28
CA LEU A 593 -12.16 -27.63 -3.30
C LEU A 593 -13.06 -28.30 -2.25
N SER A 594 -13.35 -29.57 -2.50
CA SER A 594 -14.09 -30.44 -1.59
C SER A 594 -13.30 -31.67 -1.16
N THR A 595 -12.78 -32.43 -2.12
CA THR A 595 -12.04 -33.65 -1.80
C THR A 595 -11.37 -34.21 -3.05
N CYS A 596 -10.26 -34.90 -2.86
CA CYS A 596 -9.63 -35.73 -3.87
C CYS A 596 -9.89 -37.19 -3.53
N THR A 597 -10.32 -37.97 -4.51
CA THR A 597 -10.58 -39.40 -4.33
C THR A 597 -9.52 -40.28 -4.99
N SER A 598 -8.79 -39.72 -5.96
CA SER A 598 -7.60 -40.30 -6.59
C SER A 598 -6.73 -39.19 -7.17
N ASP A 599 -5.63 -39.53 -7.83
CA ASP A 599 -4.81 -38.56 -8.57
C ASP A 599 -5.51 -37.94 -9.78
N THR A 600 -6.62 -38.54 -10.23
CA THR A 600 -7.42 -38.12 -11.39
C THR A 600 -8.81 -37.61 -11.02
N ASP A 601 -9.32 -37.85 -9.81
CA ASP A 601 -10.69 -37.48 -9.45
C ASP A 601 -10.70 -36.45 -8.30
N LEU A 602 -11.13 -35.22 -8.63
CA LEU A 602 -11.24 -34.08 -7.72
C LEU A 602 -12.67 -33.54 -7.69
N TYR A 603 -13.15 -33.15 -6.52
CA TYR A 603 -14.48 -32.58 -6.33
C TYR A 603 -14.39 -31.15 -5.79
N THR A 604 -15.30 -30.28 -6.22
CA THR A 604 -15.41 -28.88 -5.76
C THR A 604 -16.69 -28.61 -4.99
N SER A 605 -16.70 -27.53 -4.22
CA SER A 605 -17.78 -27.21 -3.26
C SER A 605 -18.66 -26.01 -3.63
N ASN A 606 -18.30 -25.23 -4.67
CA ASN A 606 -19.03 -24.02 -5.08
C ASN A 606 -19.58 -24.07 -6.52
N ILE A 607 -20.66 -23.30 -6.75
CA ILE A 607 -21.26 -23.06 -8.07
C ILE A 607 -20.80 -21.70 -8.56
N VAL A 608 -20.15 -21.64 -9.72
CA VAL A 608 -19.89 -20.37 -10.42
C VAL A 608 -20.85 -20.30 -11.59
N SER A 609 -21.84 -19.40 -11.50
CA SER A 609 -23.08 -19.40 -12.29
C SER A 609 -22.97 -18.84 -13.71
N GLU A 610 -21.79 -18.41 -14.15
CA GLU A 610 -21.66 -17.50 -15.31
C GLU A 610 -21.12 -18.17 -16.58
N ILE A 611 -20.72 -19.44 -16.54
CA ILE A 611 -20.05 -20.10 -17.65
C ILE A 611 -20.74 -21.42 -18.03
N PRO A 612 -21.43 -21.48 -19.19
CA PRO A 612 -22.07 -22.69 -19.68
C PRO A 612 -21.13 -23.61 -20.48
N GLY A 613 -21.13 -24.92 -20.23
CA GLY A 613 -20.62 -25.94 -21.17
C GLY A 613 -19.73 -27.04 -20.59
N THR A 614 -19.37 -28.00 -21.47
CA THR A 614 -18.40 -29.07 -21.18
C THR A 614 -16.99 -28.64 -21.55
N MET A 615 -16.07 -28.76 -20.60
CA MET A 615 -14.65 -28.48 -20.76
C MET A 615 -13.87 -29.78 -20.86
N VAL A 616 -13.04 -29.91 -21.89
CA VAL A 616 -12.20 -31.09 -22.13
C VAL A 616 -10.74 -30.67 -22.19
N ALA A 617 -9.88 -31.44 -21.52
CA ALA A 617 -8.43 -31.30 -21.56
C ALA A 617 -7.89 -29.88 -21.33
N GLN A 618 -8.42 -29.19 -20.31
CA GLN A 618 -8.01 -27.85 -19.94
C GLN A 618 -6.76 -27.86 -19.05
N HIS A 619 -5.90 -26.87 -19.20
CA HIS A 619 -4.83 -26.60 -18.25
C HIS A 619 -5.40 -26.13 -16.91
N TRP A 620 -4.62 -26.23 -15.84
CA TRP A 620 -5.06 -25.84 -14.52
C TRP A 620 -3.89 -25.35 -13.67
N GLY A 621 -4.19 -24.45 -12.73
CA GLY A 621 -3.30 -23.99 -11.66
C GLY A 621 -4.01 -24.07 -10.31
N PHE A 622 -3.39 -23.54 -9.25
CA PHE A 622 -4.06 -23.41 -7.97
C PHE A 622 -3.53 -22.24 -7.15
N SER A 623 -4.31 -21.81 -6.17
CA SER A 623 -3.89 -20.84 -5.17
C SER A 623 -4.04 -21.39 -3.77
N ASP A 624 -3.06 -21.10 -2.92
CA ASP A 624 -3.14 -21.30 -1.46
C ASP A 624 -3.85 -20.14 -0.73
N SER A 625 -4.14 -19.05 -1.46
CA SER A 625 -4.82 -17.88 -0.93
C SER A 625 -5.47 -17.11 -2.07
N ASN A 626 -6.77 -16.81 -1.96
CA ASN A 626 -7.46 -15.91 -2.89
C ASN A 626 -7.26 -14.43 -2.51
N TRP A 627 -6.15 -14.12 -1.80
CA TRP A 627 -5.69 -12.82 -1.29
C TRP A 627 -6.70 -11.68 -1.38
N VAL A 628 -7.49 -11.53 -0.31
CA VAL A 628 -8.24 -10.30 -0.04
C VAL A 628 -7.97 -9.86 1.41
N SER A 629 -6.71 -9.98 1.86
CA SER A 629 -6.30 -9.54 3.20
C SER A 629 -5.98 -8.06 3.21
N ASP A 630 -6.11 -7.43 4.38
CA ASP A 630 -5.49 -6.14 4.62
C ASP A 630 -3.97 -6.35 4.41
N PHE A 631 -3.35 -5.57 3.52
CA PHE A 631 -1.93 -5.69 3.09
C PHE A 631 -1.59 -6.75 2.01
N GLY A 632 -2.56 -7.24 1.25
CA GLY A 632 -2.32 -8.05 0.04
C GLY A 632 -1.60 -7.29 -1.10
N PRO A 633 -1.60 -7.83 -2.34
CA PRO A 633 -0.97 -7.19 -3.50
C PRO A 633 -1.52 -5.81 -3.85
N ASN A 634 -2.70 -5.45 -3.32
CA ASN A 634 -3.29 -4.15 -3.56
C ASN A 634 -4.16 -3.68 -2.39
N PHE A 635 -4.13 -2.37 -2.14
CA PHE A 635 -5.06 -1.68 -1.26
C PHE A 635 -5.25 -0.25 -1.76
N TYR A 636 -6.50 0.18 -1.98
CA TYR A 636 -6.85 1.51 -2.55
C TYR A 636 -6.26 1.82 -3.94
N ASP A 637 -6.20 0.79 -4.78
CA ASP A 637 -5.77 0.88 -6.18
C ASP A 637 -4.34 1.42 -6.37
N GLU A 638 -3.39 0.64 -5.87
CA GLU A 638 -1.96 0.83 -6.00
C GLU A 638 -1.49 0.85 -7.46
N VAL A 639 -2.20 0.17 -8.36
CA VAL A 639 -1.90 0.20 -9.79
C VAL A 639 -2.08 1.61 -10.36
N LEU A 640 -3.12 2.35 -9.93
CA LEU A 640 -3.26 3.77 -10.30
C LEU A 640 -2.10 4.61 -9.75
N ALA A 641 -1.68 4.37 -8.51
CA ALA A 641 -0.54 5.07 -7.90
C ALA A 641 0.74 4.91 -8.73
N HIS A 642 1.04 3.66 -9.11
CA HIS A 642 2.20 3.34 -9.91
C HIS A 642 2.09 3.88 -11.34
N TYR A 643 0.95 3.74 -12.02
CA TYR A 643 0.83 4.35 -13.35
C TYR A 643 0.93 5.88 -13.32
N ALA A 644 0.32 6.56 -12.35
CA ALA A 644 0.51 7.99 -12.17
C ALA A 644 1.99 8.33 -11.96
N GLY A 645 2.70 7.54 -11.13
CA GLY A 645 4.15 7.60 -10.94
C GLY A 645 4.94 7.43 -12.23
N TYR A 646 4.57 6.47 -13.09
CA TYR A 646 5.20 6.24 -14.39
C TYR A 646 4.97 7.41 -15.35
N PHE A 647 3.72 7.86 -15.53
CA PHE A 647 3.39 8.91 -16.48
C PHE A 647 3.95 10.28 -16.08
N ARG A 648 4.23 10.50 -14.79
CA ARG A 648 4.90 11.72 -14.32
C ARG A 648 6.42 11.61 -14.21
N SER A 649 6.99 10.41 -14.24
CA SER A 649 8.43 10.21 -14.09
C SER A 649 9.15 9.72 -15.36
N GLY A 650 8.47 8.95 -16.20
CA GLY A 650 9.04 8.17 -17.29
C GLY A 650 9.81 6.92 -16.81
N TYR A 651 9.79 6.60 -15.50
CA TYR A 651 10.64 5.56 -14.92
C TYR A 651 9.93 4.20 -14.81
N ASN A 652 10.52 3.17 -15.43
CA ASN A 652 9.94 1.84 -15.57
C ASN A 652 9.66 1.12 -14.25
N LEU A 653 10.38 1.41 -13.16
CA LEU A 653 10.11 0.83 -11.83
C LEU A 653 8.62 0.92 -11.48
N PHE A 654 8.04 2.11 -11.65
CA PHE A 654 6.62 2.33 -11.39
C PHE A 654 5.74 1.50 -12.34
N ARG A 655 5.98 1.56 -13.66
CA ARG A 655 5.20 0.79 -14.64
C ARG A 655 5.27 -0.71 -14.34
N ASP A 656 6.44 -1.23 -14.02
CA ASP A 656 6.65 -2.65 -13.80
C ASP A 656 5.95 -3.12 -12.52
N ASN A 657 5.90 -2.29 -11.46
CA ASN A 657 5.07 -2.54 -10.29
C ASN A 657 3.56 -2.51 -10.63
N ALA A 658 3.10 -1.51 -11.40
CA ALA A 658 1.72 -1.43 -11.87
C ALA A 658 1.31 -2.68 -12.66
N ARG A 659 2.21 -3.16 -13.52
CA ARG A 659 2.04 -4.37 -14.32
C ARG A 659 1.94 -5.63 -13.46
N LYS A 660 2.84 -5.82 -12.49
CA LYS A 660 2.82 -6.99 -11.58
C LYS A 660 1.49 -7.08 -10.83
N ILE A 661 1.02 -5.97 -10.25
CA ILE A 661 -0.25 -5.93 -9.50
C ILE A 661 -1.46 -6.00 -10.43
N GLY A 662 -1.44 -5.26 -11.54
CA GLY A 662 -2.54 -5.23 -12.51
C GLY A 662 -2.75 -6.59 -13.18
N ASP A 663 -1.67 -7.29 -13.54
CA ASP A 663 -1.75 -8.65 -14.09
C ASP A 663 -2.23 -9.65 -13.05
N TYR A 664 -1.80 -9.51 -11.79
CA TYR A 664 -2.27 -10.32 -10.69
C TYR A 664 -3.79 -10.28 -10.58
N TRP A 665 -4.39 -9.07 -10.56
CA TRP A 665 -5.84 -8.91 -10.45
C TRP A 665 -6.58 -9.20 -11.77
N GLY A 666 -6.03 -8.79 -12.91
CA GLY A 666 -6.62 -9.02 -14.22
C GLY A 666 -6.74 -10.50 -14.58
N THR A 667 -5.83 -11.34 -14.07
CA THR A 667 -5.81 -12.80 -14.27
C THR A 667 -6.24 -13.60 -13.04
N ASN A 668 -6.69 -12.91 -11.98
CA ASN A 668 -7.15 -13.58 -10.77
C ASN A 668 -8.39 -14.45 -11.13
N PRO A 669 -8.42 -15.74 -10.76
CA PRO A 669 -9.48 -16.64 -11.19
C PRO A 669 -10.89 -16.25 -10.70
N SER A 670 -11.01 -15.40 -9.68
CA SER A 670 -12.29 -14.82 -9.23
C SER A 670 -12.75 -13.63 -10.08
N PHE A 671 -11.82 -12.90 -10.70
CA PHE A 671 -12.09 -11.69 -11.48
C PHE A 671 -12.14 -11.95 -12.99
N ASP A 672 -11.30 -12.86 -13.49
CA ASP A 672 -11.26 -13.27 -14.89
C ASP A 672 -12.52 -14.05 -15.26
N GLU A 673 -12.62 -15.31 -14.83
CA GLU A 673 -13.75 -16.19 -15.16
C GLU A 673 -14.60 -16.65 -13.96
N GLY A 674 -14.31 -16.13 -12.77
CA GLY A 674 -14.96 -16.48 -11.51
C GLY A 674 -16.07 -15.52 -11.04
N TRP A 675 -16.49 -15.71 -9.79
CA TRP A 675 -17.42 -14.81 -9.11
C TRP A 675 -16.66 -13.61 -8.54
N VAL A 676 -16.97 -12.41 -9.04
CA VAL A 676 -16.33 -11.14 -8.63
C VAL A 676 -16.76 -10.78 -7.19
N PRO A 677 -15.85 -10.83 -6.18
CA PRO A 677 -16.22 -10.56 -4.80
C PRO A 677 -16.30 -9.04 -4.50
N ASN A 678 -17.21 -8.66 -3.61
CA ASN A 678 -17.49 -7.26 -3.27
C ASN A 678 -16.47 -6.69 -2.24
N TYR A 679 -15.26 -6.38 -2.72
CA TYR A 679 -14.19 -5.77 -1.92
C TYR A 679 -13.42 -4.71 -2.72
N GLY A 680 -14.09 -3.66 -3.20
CA GLY A 680 -13.51 -2.65 -4.08
C GLY A 680 -12.15 -2.14 -3.58
N ARG A 681 -12.06 -1.78 -2.29
CA ARG A 681 -10.81 -1.27 -1.68
C ARG A 681 -9.63 -2.25 -1.65
N ARG A 682 -9.90 -3.56 -1.68
CA ARG A 682 -8.87 -4.62 -1.59
C ARG A 682 -8.49 -5.16 -2.98
N THR A 683 -9.06 -4.58 -4.03
CA THR A 683 -8.90 -5.01 -5.42
C THR A 683 -8.42 -3.84 -6.26
N SER A 684 -7.66 -4.09 -7.32
CA SER A 684 -7.15 -3.02 -8.19
C SER A 684 -8.00 -2.85 -9.44
N GLY A 685 -9.33 -2.99 -9.33
CA GLY A 685 -10.23 -3.01 -10.48
C GLY A 685 -10.10 -1.77 -11.36
N THR A 686 -9.92 -0.60 -10.76
CA THR A 686 -9.78 0.68 -11.45
C THR A 686 -8.42 0.77 -12.15
N GLY A 687 -7.35 0.30 -11.52
CA GLY A 687 -6.03 0.24 -12.13
C GLY A 687 -5.87 -0.86 -13.19
N VAL A 688 -6.63 -1.94 -13.11
CA VAL A 688 -6.74 -2.94 -14.20
C VAL A 688 -7.26 -2.27 -15.47
N VAL A 689 -8.21 -1.34 -15.36
CA VAL A 689 -8.64 -0.49 -16.50
C VAL A 689 -7.49 0.38 -16.98
N ALA A 690 -6.79 1.08 -16.08
CA ALA A 690 -5.67 1.92 -16.47
C ALA A 690 -4.60 1.13 -17.25
N GLY A 691 -4.31 -0.11 -16.85
CA GLY A 691 -3.40 -0.98 -17.60
C GLY A 691 -3.91 -1.35 -18.99
N ALA A 692 -5.21 -1.63 -19.14
CA ALA A 692 -5.80 -1.93 -20.45
C ALA A 692 -5.71 -0.72 -21.39
N VAL A 693 -6.05 0.45 -20.87
CA VAL A 693 -6.19 1.69 -21.66
C VAL A 693 -4.85 2.36 -21.96
N LEU A 694 -3.87 2.26 -21.06
CA LEU A 694 -2.63 3.03 -21.11
C LEU A 694 -1.39 2.18 -21.44
N ASP A 695 -1.46 0.86 -21.28
CA ASP A 695 -0.28 -0.01 -21.31
C ASP A 695 -0.53 -1.34 -22.06
N SER A 696 -1.45 -1.30 -23.04
CA SER A 696 -1.75 -2.39 -23.98
C SER A 696 -2.10 -3.72 -23.29
N ARG A 697 -2.78 -3.67 -22.14
CA ARG A 697 -3.27 -4.87 -21.42
C ARG A 697 -4.67 -5.25 -21.85
N ASP A 698 -4.92 -5.32 -23.16
CA ASP A 698 -6.26 -5.47 -23.74
C ASP A 698 -7.01 -6.73 -23.27
N ARG A 699 -6.29 -7.79 -22.90
CA ARG A 699 -6.88 -9.00 -22.30
C ARG A 699 -7.73 -8.72 -21.04
N ASN A 700 -7.46 -7.63 -20.34
CA ASN A 700 -8.17 -7.27 -19.12
C ASN A 700 -9.59 -6.76 -19.39
N TRP A 701 -9.97 -6.45 -20.63
CA TRP A 701 -11.31 -5.97 -20.95
C TRP A 701 -12.43 -6.93 -20.56
N ILE A 702 -12.14 -8.24 -20.54
CA ILE A 702 -13.08 -9.26 -20.05
C ILE A 702 -13.37 -9.03 -18.56
N THR A 703 -12.31 -8.97 -17.74
CA THR A 703 -12.39 -8.67 -16.30
C THR A 703 -13.07 -7.33 -16.02
N ILE A 704 -12.75 -6.29 -16.81
CA ILE A 704 -13.33 -4.95 -16.67
C ILE A 704 -14.85 -4.96 -16.93
N ARG A 705 -15.30 -5.65 -17.98
CA ARG A 705 -16.73 -5.79 -18.30
C ARG A 705 -17.48 -6.58 -17.24
N LYS A 706 -16.83 -7.53 -16.56
CA LYS A 706 -17.42 -8.22 -15.41
C LYS A 706 -17.54 -7.32 -14.19
N LEU A 707 -16.52 -6.53 -13.88
CA LEU A 707 -16.60 -5.50 -12.83
C LEU A 707 -17.74 -4.52 -13.10
N ALA A 708 -17.90 -4.07 -14.36
CA ALA A 708 -19.01 -3.22 -14.77
C ALA A 708 -20.38 -3.92 -14.67
N SER A 709 -20.49 -5.18 -15.13
CA SER A 709 -21.72 -5.99 -14.98
C SER A 709 -22.10 -6.19 -13.51
N ARG A 710 -21.10 -6.43 -12.67
CA ARG A 710 -21.26 -6.54 -11.22
C ARG A 710 -21.75 -5.22 -10.64
N ALA A 711 -21.13 -4.10 -11.01
CA ALA A 711 -21.57 -2.78 -10.59
C ALA A 711 -23.04 -2.53 -10.96
N VAL A 712 -23.47 -2.92 -12.16
CA VAL A 712 -24.89 -2.90 -12.55
C VAL A 712 -25.73 -3.75 -11.59
N SER A 713 -25.35 -5.01 -11.34
CA SER A 713 -26.11 -5.87 -10.41
C SER A 713 -26.17 -5.31 -8.97
N GLU A 714 -25.10 -4.69 -8.47
CA GLU A 714 -25.04 -4.14 -7.12
C GLU A 714 -25.81 -2.83 -6.98
N ILE A 715 -25.74 -1.97 -8.00
CA ILE A 715 -26.47 -0.70 -8.04
C ILE A 715 -27.98 -0.96 -8.21
N PHE A 716 -28.39 -2.05 -8.89
CA PHE A 716 -29.78 -2.27 -9.31
C PHE A 716 -30.51 -3.48 -8.68
N VAL A 717 -29.85 -4.56 -8.27
CA VAL A 717 -30.51 -5.84 -7.91
C VAL A 717 -29.78 -6.61 -6.78
N GLY A 718 -29.88 -6.16 -5.53
CA GLY A 718 -30.08 -7.07 -4.38
C GLY A 718 -28.89 -7.84 -3.75
N ALA A 719 -27.82 -7.16 -3.31
CA ALA A 719 -26.88 -7.77 -2.33
C ALA A 719 -26.36 -6.82 -1.24
N ILE A 720 -26.54 -5.50 -1.41
CA ILE A 720 -26.46 -4.51 -0.34
C ILE A 720 -27.84 -3.84 -0.35
N THR A 721 -28.48 -3.80 0.81
CA THR A 721 -29.88 -3.41 1.07
C THR A 721 -30.41 -2.30 0.14
N PRO A 722 -31.69 -2.34 -0.31
CA PRO A 722 -32.28 -1.25 -1.08
C PRO A 722 -32.41 -0.02 -0.17
N GLY A 723 -31.41 0.86 -0.18
CA GLY A 723 -31.33 2.02 0.69
C GLY A 723 -30.00 2.74 0.54
N CYS A 724 -29.96 3.98 0.99
CA CYS A 724 -28.75 4.82 0.94
C CYS A 724 -27.68 4.41 1.95
N ASP A 725 -27.97 3.39 2.77
CA ASP A 725 -27.15 2.87 3.87
C ASP A 725 -25.95 1.98 3.48
N ALA A 726 -25.68 1.81 2.19
CA ALA A 726 -24.51 1.05 1.73
C ALA A 726 -23.20 1.84 1.95
N ASP A 727 -22.10 1.17 2.33
CA ASP A 727 -20.79 1.82 2.48
C ASP A 727 -20.46 2.65 1.22
N VAL A 728 -20.34 3.98 1.40
CA VAL A 728 -20.14 4.96 0.33
C VAL A 728 -18.92 4.61 -0.52
N ARG A 729 -17.87 4.06 0.08
CA ARG A 729 -16.64 3.67 -0.61
C ARG A 729 -16.88 2.53 -1.58
N GLU A 730 -17.58 1.48 -1.17
CA GLU A 730 -17.81 0.31 -2.02
C GLU A 730 -18.71 0.68 -3.20
N THR A 731 -19.78 1.48 -2.96
CA THR A 731 -20.61 1.99 -4.06
C THR A 731 -19.87 2.96 -4.99
N ALA A 732 -18.86 3.70 -4.49
CA ALA A 732 -18.01 4.55 -5.30
C ALA A 732 -17.08 3.74 -6.21
N TYR A 733 -16.50 2.62 -5.74
CA TYR A 733 -15.72 1.73 -6.60
C TYR A 733 -16.57 1.15 -7.72
N SER A 734 -17.76 0.62 -7.42
CA SER A 734 -18.68 0.09 -8.43
C SER A 734 -19.08 1.15 -9.46
N LEU A 735 -19.39 2.38 -9.02
CA LEU A 735 -19.64 3.50 -9.93
C LEU A 735 -18.42 3.84 -10.80
N SER A 736 -17.20 3.80 -10.24
CA SER A 736 -15.98 4.07 -10.99
C SER A 736 -15.72 3.03 -12.09
N TRP A 737 -15.97 1.74 -11.83
CA TRP A 737 -15.84 0.68 -12.84
C TRP A 737 -16.85 0.83 -13.97
N LEU A 738 -18.11 1.15 -13.63
CA LEU A 738 -19.14 1.42 -14.63
C LEU A 738 -18.81 2.67 -15.48
N ALA A 739 -18.39 3.76 -14.84
CA ALA A 739 -17.99 4.98 -15.54
C ALA A 739 -16.79 4.74 -16.46
N MET A 740 -15.80 3.98 -16.01
CA MET A 740 -14.63 3.65 -16.82
C MET A 740 -14.95 2.73 -18.00
N ALA A 741 -15.83 1.75 -17.84
CA ALA A 741 -16.33 0.95 -18.96
C ALA A 741 -17.11 1.83 -19.97
N ALA A 742 -17.91 2.78 -19.48
CA ALA A 742 -18.61 3.75 -20.32
C ALA A 742 -17.69 4.77 -21.03
N LEU A 743 -16.50 5.05 -20.47
CA LEU A 743 -15.48 5.89 -21.09
C LEU A 743 -14.67 5.14 -22.15
N PHE A 744 -14.21 3.94 -21.81
CA PHE A 744 -13.03 3.36 -22.45
C PHE A 744 -13.25 2.01 -23.12
N ASP A 745 -14.40 1.33 -22.96
CA ASP A 745 -14.63 0.03 -23.61
C ASP A 745 -14.40 0.15 -25.13
N PRO A 746 -13.47 -0.63 -25.72
CA PRO A 746 -13.11 -0.52 -27.13
C PRO A 746 -14.22 -1.02 -28.06
N VAL A 747 -15.23 -1.74 -27.53
CA VAL A 747 -16.36 -2.25 -28.30
C VAL A 747 -17.56 -1.33 -28.13
N ASP A 748 -18.12 -0.87 -29.23
CA ASP A 748 -19.32 -0.04 -29.25
C ASP A 748 -20.13 -0.35 -30.52
N THR A 749 -21.09 -1.27 -30.41
CA THR A 749 -21.92 -1.72 -31.54
C THR A 749 -23.26 -0.98 -31.62
N GLY A 750 -23.61 -0.22 -30.58
CA GLY A 750 -24.89 0.47 -30.45
C GLY A 750 -26.05 -0.44 -30.04
N ASP A 751 -25.81 -1.73 -29.79
CA ASP A 751 -26.86 -2.73 -29.51
C ASP A 751 -27.17 -2.84 -28.01
N PRO A 752 -28.28 -2.30 -27.51
CA PRO A 752 -28.59 -2.29 -26.08
C PRO A 752 -28.73 -3.69 -25.46
N ALA A 753 -28.81 -4.76 -26.24
CA ALA A 753 -28.83 -6.13 -25.76
C ALA A 753 -27.43 -6.71 -25.45
N GLN A 754 -26.36 -6.07 -25.92
CA GLN A 754 -24.99 -6.51 -25.67
C GLN A 754 -24.42 -5.83 -24.42
N PRO A 755 -24.18 -6.56 -23.32
CA PRO A 755 -23.69 -5.93 -22.10
C PRO A 755 -22.25 -5.45 -22.23
N SER A 756 -21.44 -6.04 -23.11
CA SER A 756 -19.98 -5.81 -23.23
C SER A 756 -19.57 -4.60 -24.07
N GLN A 757 -20.40 -3.56 -24.18
CA GLN A 757 -20.16 -2.44 -25.08
C GLN A 757 -20.46 -1.08 -24.47
N ARG A 758 -19.77 -0.05 -24.97
CA ARG A 758 -19.76 1.29 -24.40
C ARG A 758 -21.14 1.95 -24.34
N SER A 759 -21.97 1.85 -25.39
CA SER A 759 -23.34 2.39 -25.39
C SER A 759 -24.24 1.77 -24.31
N TYR A 760 -24.10 0.46 -24.05
CA TYR A 760 -24.82 -0.20 -22.97
C TYR A 760 -24.41 0.34 -21.60
N TRP A 761 -23.10 0.45 -21.34
CA TRP A 761 -22.58 0.97 -20.07
C TRP A 761 -23.06 2.39 -19.79
N LYS A 762 -23.08 3.25 -20.81
CA LYS A 762 -23.63 4.61 -20.71
C LYS A 762 -25.11 4.60 -20.30
N ALA A 763 -25.91 3.73 -20.90
CA ALA A 763 -27.33 3.60 -20.53
C ALA A 763 -27.49 3.12 -19.08
N GLN A 764 -26.65 2.19 -18.60
CA GLN A 764 -26.70 1.76 -17.19
C GLN A 764 -26.25 2.88 -16.24
N LEU A 765 -25.26 3.69 -16.62
CA LEU A 765 -24.84 4.85 -15.82
C LEU A 765 -25.99 5.86 -15.67
N ALA A 766 -26.74 6.14 -16.74
CA ALA A 766 -27.93 6.98 -16.69
C ALA A 766 -29.01 6.41 -15.75
N ARG A 767 -29.15 5.08 -15.69
CA ARG A 767 -30.08 4.40 -14.77
C ARG A 767 -29.63 4.47 -13.31
N ALA A 768 -28.33 4.60 -13.04
CA ALA A 768 -27.78 4.67 -11.70
C ALA A 768 -28.00 6.05 -11.05
N LEU A 769 -28.05 7.11 -11.86
CA LEU A 769 -28.13 8.50 -11.41
C LEU A 769 -29.30 8.80 -10.45
N PRO A 770 -30.55 8.34 -10.68
CA PRO A 770 -31.66 8.57 -9.75
C PRO A 770 -31.39 8.07 -8.32
N ARG A 771 -30.64 6.98 -8.16
CA ARG A 771 -30.25 6.48 -6.84
C ARG A 771 -29.33 7.46 -6.13
N ASP A 772 -28.28 7.94 -6.80
CA ASP A 772 -27.34 8.89 -6.20
C ASP A 772 -28.03 10.23 -5.89
N LEU A 773 -28.96 10.68 -6.74
CA LEU A 773 -29.79 11.85 -6.44
C LEU A 773 -30.66 11.65 -5.19
N ALA A 774 -31.26 10.47 -5.02
CA ALA A 774 -32.08 10.16 -3.85
C ALA A 774 -31.26 9.99 -2.56
N CYS A 775 -30.03 9.49 -2.67
CA CYS A 775 -29.15 9.27 -1.53
C CYS A 775 -28.34 10.48 -1.10
N LYS A 776 -28.38 11.55 -1.89
CA LYS A 776 -27.78 12.81 -1.54
C LYS A 776 -28.57 13.48 -0.42
N GLY A 777 -27.90 13.73 0.71
CA GLY A 777 -28.40 14.53 1.81
C GLY A 777 -28.61 16.00 1.42
N PRO A 778 -29.31 16.77 2.28
CA PRO A 778 -29.69 18.16 2.00
C PRO A 778 -28.49 19.11 1.83
N ASN A 779 -27.31 18.77 2.37
CA ASN A 779 -26.07 19.55 2.25
C ASN A 779 -25.06 18.93 1.27
N ASN A 780 -25.47 17.94 0.46
CA ASN A 780 -24.65 17.17 -0.48
C ASN A 780 -23.70 16.11 0.14
N GLU A 781 -23.96 15.70 1.38
CA GLU A 781 -23.43 14.49 2.03
C GLU A 781 -24.11 13.21 1.51
N TYR A 782 -23.49 12.03 1.70
CA TYR A 782 -24.08 10.72 1.38
C TYR A 782 -24.16 9.86 2.65
N PRO A 783 -25.12 10.16 3.54
CA PRO A 783 -25.16 9.56 4.86
C PRO A 783 -25.44 8.05 4.78
N VAL A 784 -24.80 7.30 5.67
CA VAL A 784 -24.96 5.84 5.83
C VAL A 784 -25.16 5.50 7.29
N SER A 785 -25.89 4.41 7.55
CA SER A 785 -26.09 3.90 8.91
C SER A 785 -24.86 3.13 9.40
N TYR A 786 -24.27 3.62 10.49
CA TYR A 786 -23.24 2.93 11.27
C TYR A 786 -23.92 2.22 12.44
N TRP A 787 -24.44 1.02 12.18
CA TRP A 787 -25.06 0.17 13.19
C TRP A 787 -24.41 -1.21 13.17
N LYS A 788 -23.92 -1.71 14.31
CA LYS A 788 -23.37 -3.06 14.42
C LYS A 788 -24.43 -4.02 14.93
N ASP A 789 -24.59 -5.14 14.23
CA ASP A 789 -25.64 -6.14 14.48
C ASP A 789 -25.34 -7.08 15.66
N ASP A 790 -24.27 -6.80 16.41
CA ASP A 790 -23.91 -7.39 17.71
C ASP A 790 -24.69 -6.76 18.89
N ALA A 791 -25.66 -5.89 18.59
CA ALA A 791 -26.53 -5.22 19.52
C ALA A 791 -27.26 -6.20 20.46
N THR A 792 -27.32 -5.85 21.75
CA THR A 792 -28.18 -6.58 22.70
C THR A 792 -29.62 -6.38 22.24
N ARG A 793 -30.27 -7.45 21.77
CA ARG A 793 -31.64 -7.41 21.26
C ARG A 793 -32.64 -7.58 22.39
N ASN A 794 -33.83 -7.01 22.23
CA ASN A 794 -34.97 -7.14 23.13
C ASN A 794 -34.89 -6.32 24.43
N LEU A 795 -34.45 -5.06 24.33
CA LEU A 795 -34.53 -4.10 25.43
C LEU A 795 -35.91 -3.46 25.46
N THR A 796 -36.64 -3.61 26.57
CA THR A 796 -37.89 -2.89 26.80
C THR A 796 -37.56 -1.50 27.31
N MET A 797 -37.88 -0.50 26.49
CA MET A 797 -37.72 0.91 26.81
C MET A 797 -39.11 1.56 26.89
N THR A 798 -39.33 2.36 27.93
CA THR A 798 -40.59 3.07 28.15
C THR A 798 -40.36 4.55 27.90
N LYS A 799 -41.20 5.17 27.07
CA LYS A 799 -41.15 6.61 26.80
C LYS A 799 -41.12 7.39 28.13
N ASP A 800 -40.28 8.41 28.20
CA ASP A 800 -40.08 9.27 29.37
C ASP A 800 -39.53 8.55 30.64
N SER A 801 -39.00 7.33 30.50
CA SER A 801 -38.32 6.58 31.59
C SER A 801 -36.82 6.46 31.36
N THR A 802 -36.04 6.45 32.44
CA THR A 802 -34.60 6.11 32.41
C THR A 802 -34.32 4.63 32.65
N ALA A 803 -35.32 3.86 33.08
CA ALA A 803 -35.19 2.44 33.35
C ALA A 803 -35.38 1.62 32.06
N VAL A 804 -34.45 0.70 31.81
CA VAL A 804 -34.48 -0.21 30.66
C VAL A 804 -34.34 -1.64 31.18
N THR A 805 -35.20 -2.53 30.70
CA THR A 805 -35.20 -3.94 31.09
C THR A 805 -34.95 -4.85 29.88
N GLY A 806 -34.40 -6.04 30.10
CA GLY A 806 -34.10 -6.98 29.02
C GLY A 806 -33.63 -8.34 29.54
N THR A 807 -33.05 -9.16 28.66
CA THR A 807 -32.50 -10.47 29.02
C THR A 807 -31.06 -10.61 28.53
N ASN A 808 -30.16 -11.11 29.39
CA ASN A 808 -28.74 -11.31 29.07
C ASN A 808 -27.99 -10.04 28.62
N ILE A 809 -28.29 -8.90 29.24
CA ILE A 809 -27.64 -7.63 28.93
C ILE A 809 -26.15 -7.71 29.34
N PRO A 810 -25.20 -7.64 28.38
CA PRO A 810 -23.79 -7.75 28.69
C PRO A 810 -23.29 -6.47 29.36
N ARG A 811 -22.36 -6.62 30.31
CA ARG A 811 -21.74 -5.47 30.99
C ARG A 811 -21.04 -4.51 30.02
N SER A 812 -20.53 -5.04 28.91
CA SER A 812 -19.86 -4.26 27.86
C SER A 812 -20.77 -3.27 27.12
N LEU A 813 -22.10 -3.39 27.25
CA LEU A 813 -23.02 -2.38 26.70
C LEU A 813 -22.88 -1.03 27.43
N CYS A 814 -22.64 -1.08 28.75
CA CYS A 814 -22.49 0.07 29.63
C CYS A 814 -21.14 0.02 30.34
N ASN A 815 -20.08 0.56 29.72
CA ASN A 815 -18.71 0.59 30.27
C ASN A 815 -18.53 1.67 31.35
N PHE A 816 -19.52 1.75 32.25
CA PHE A 816 -19.57 2.62 33.41
C PHE A 816 -18.48 2.26 34.43
N VAL A 817 -17.77 3.27 34.93
CA VAL A 817 -16.77 3.09 35.99
C VAL A 817 -17.08 3.91 37.23
N SER A 818 -17.42 5.18 37.09
CA SER A 818 -17.77 6.05 38.23
C SER A 818 -18.85 7.07 37.88
N SER A 819 -19.47 7.65 38.91
CA SER A 819 -20.42 8.76 38.79
C SER A 819 -20.46 9.59 40.05
N GLY A 820 -21.01 10.79 39.94
CA GLY A 820 -21.26 11.67 41.06
C GLY A 820 -21.94 12.96 40.62
N THR A 821 -21.81 13.98 41.44
CA THR A 821 -22.21 15.34 41.09
C THR A 821 -21.02 16.14 40.57
N ILE A 822 -21.29 17.02 39.62
CA ILE A 822 -20.32 17.92 39.00
C ILE A 822 -20.87 19.34 38.98
N ASN A 823 -20.03 20.30 39.36
CA ASN A 823 -20.27 21.73 39.22
C ASN A 823 -19.53 22.21 37.99
N VAL A 824 -20.27 22.77 37.05
CA VAL A 824 -19.77 23.29 35.77
C VAL A 824 -20.18 24.75 35.59
N THR A 825 -19.33 25.50 34.90
CA THR A 825 -19.56 26.90 34.56
C THR A 825 -19.58 27.02 33.03
N ASN A 826 -20.57 27.72 32.48
CA ASN A 826 -20.66 27.97 31.04
C ASN A 826 -19.35 28.59 30.52
N GLY A 827 -18.81 28.03 29.43
CA GLY A 827 -17.54 28.43 28.83
C GLY A 827 -16.28 27.91 29.53
N SER A 828 -16.40 27.19 30.66
CA SER A 828 -15.25 26.68 31.43
C SER A 828 -14.95 25.22 31.11
N THR A 829 -13.67 24.88 30.99
CA THR A 829 -13.15 23.50 30.98
C THR A 829 -12.87 22.96 32.39
N ALA A 830 -12.75 23.84 33.39
CA ALA A 830 -12.56 23.44 34.78
C ALA A 830 -13.91 23.09 35.42
N ALA A 831 -13.96 21.96 36.13
CA ALA A 831 -15.14 21.50 36.86
C ALA A 831 -14.74 20.86 38.20
N THR A 832 -15.61 21.00 39.21
CA THR A 832 -15.40 20.44 40.55
C THR A 832 -16.52 19.48 40.91
N GLY A 833 -16.29 18.55 41.84
CA GLY A 833 -17.27 17.51 42.12
C GLY A 833 -16.79 16.46 43.11
N THR A 834 -17.34 15.26 42.97
CA THR A 834 -17.05 14.12 43.85
C THR A 834 -16.71 12.88 43.03
N ASN A 835 -15.82 12.02 43.56
CA ASN A 835 -15.51 10.69 43.03
C ASN A 835 -14.87 10.64 41.63
N PHE A 836 -14.09 11.66 41.27
CA PHE A 836 -13.34 11.61 40.01
C PHE A 836 -12.20 10.61 40.06
N SER A 837 -12.08 9.81 39.01
CA SER A 837 -11.01 8.84 38.80
C SER A 837 -10.57 8.90 37.34
N LYS A 838 -9.33 8.47 37.04
CA LYS A 838 -8.80 8.49 35.68
C LYS A 838 -9.62 7.55 34.79
N GLN A 839 -10.33 8.11 33.82
CA GLN A 839 -11.14 7.38 32.83
C GLN A 839 -10.90 7.91 31.41
N ALA A 840 -11.53 7.30 30.42
CA ALA A 840 -11.40 7.73 29.03
C ALA A 840 -12.27 8.96 28.74
N LYS A 841 -13.56 8.94 29.10
CA LYS A 841 -14.45 10.10 28.90
C LYS A 841 -15.41 10.30 30.07
N ILE A 842 -15.91 11.52 30.17
CA ILE A 842 -16.99 11.92 31.08
C ILE A 842 -18.22 12.33 30.28
N SER A 843 -19.41 11.93 30.74
CA SER A 843 -20.70 12.36 30.25
C SER A 843 -21.42 13.19 31.30
N ILE A 844 -21.89 14.38 30.92
CA ILE A 844 -22.58 15.33 31.81
C ILE A 844 -23.96 15.61 31.22
N SER A 845 -25.00 15.21 31.96
CA SER A 845 -26.40 15.42 31.56
C SER A 845 -26.94 16.65 32.30
N GLY A 846 -27.12 17.75 31.58
CA GLY A 846 -27.53 19.05 32.14
C GLY A 846 -28.58 19.77 31.31
N LYS A 847 -28.58 21.11 31.38
CA LYS A 847 -29.52 21.96 30.62
C LYS A 847 -28.78 23.03 29.81
N ARG A 848 -29.37 23.46 28.70
CA ARG A 848 -28.98 24.66 27.93
C ARG A 848 -30.24 25.45 27.61
N ASN A 849 -30.33 26.68 28.10
CA ASN A 849 -31.55 27.49 28.02
C ASN A 849 -32.79 26.71 28.50
N GLY A 850 -32.64 25.95 29.58
CA GLY A 850 -33.72 25.13 30.16
C GLY A 850 -34.04 23.81 29.44
N LYS A 851 -33.43 23.51 28.28
CA LYS A 851 -33.62 22.25 27.55
C LYS A 851 -32.54 21.22 27.90
N PRO A 852 -32.86 19.90 27.97
CA PRO A 852 -31.87 18.87 28.24
C PRO A 852 -30.70 18.90 27.24
N VAL A 853 -29.48 18.72 27.73
CA VAL A 853 -28.26 18.61 26.92
C VAL A 853 -27.33 17.56 27.52
N LEU A 854 -26.58 16.88 26.65
CA LEU A 854 -25.52 15.96 27.01
C LEU A 854 -24.20 16.49 26.46
N LEU A 855 -23.20 16.66 27.33
CA LEU A 855 -21.82 16.83 26.92
C LEU A 855 -21.08 15.51 27.15
N MET A 856 -20.37 15.02 26.15
CA MET A 856 -19.36 13.97 26.32
C MET A 856 -18.00 14.53 25.92
N THR A 857 -16.99 14.35 26.76
CA THR A 857 -15.62 14.86 26.51
C THR A 857 -14.58 14.02 27.24
N GLU A 858 -13.37 14.00 26.71
CA GLU A 858 -12.19 13.56 27.45
C GLU A 858 -11.92 14.52 28.62
N PHE A 859 -11.31 14.01 29.67
CA PHE A 859 -11.01 14.79 30.87
C PHE A 859 -9.76 14.27 31.59
N SER A 860 -9.03 15.18 32.21
CA SER A 860 -7.92 14.88 33.12
C SER A 860 -8.34 15.11 34.57
N VAL A 861 -8.02 14.16 35.45
CA VAL A 861 -8.25 14.30 36.89
C VAL A 861 -7.11 15.08 37.53
N GLN A 862 -7.43 16.22 38.14
CA GLN A 862 -6.47 17.03 38.91
C GLN A 862 -6.42 16.56 40.36
N SER A 863 -7.56 16.20 40.91
CA SER A 863 -7.71 15.59 42.23
C SER A 863 -9.02 14.79 42.26
N PRO A 864 -9.30 13.99 43.32
CA PRO A 864 -10.58 13.29 43.46
C PRO A 864 -11.83 14.20 43.40
N ASN A 865 -11.66 15.52 43.49
CA ASN A 865 -12.72 16.52 43.52
C ASN A 865 -12.63 17.57 42.39
N SER A 866 -11.64 17.48 41.49
CA SER A 866 -11.44 18.46 40.43
C SER A 866 -10.95 17.81 39.14
N ILE A 867 -11.50 18.24 38.01
CA ILE A 867 -11.13 17.79 36.67
C ILE A 867 -10.92 18.99 35.74
N THR A 868 -10.19 18.73 34.66
CA THR A 868 -10.16 19.59 33.47
C THR A 868 -10.73 18.79 32.31
N MET A 869 -11.81 19.27 31.73
CA MET A 869 -12.40 18.74 30.50
C MET A 869 -11.62 19.27 29.29
N GLU A 870 -11.49 18.47 28.24
CA GLU A 870 -10.95 18.99 26.97
C GLU A 870 -11.89 19.99 26.29
N SER A 871 -13.18 19.89 26.58
CA SER A 871 -14.24 20.70 26.01
C SER A 871 -14.87 21.61 27.07
N PRO A 872 -15.09 22.91 26.77
CA PRO A 872 -15.79 23.79 27.70
C PRO A 872 -17.25 23.35 27.83
N TRP A 873 -17.82 23.49 29.03
CA TRP A 873 -19.25 23.28 29.25
C TRP A 873 -20.04 24.38 28.52
N ASP A 874 -20.94 24.00 27.63
CA ASP A 874 -21.75 24.93 26.83
C ASP A 874 -23.23 24.98 27.23
N GLY A 875 -23.57 24.35 28.36
CA GLY A 875 -24.89 24.45 29.00
C GLY A 875 -24.95 25.52 30.08
N ASP A 876 -26.08 25.61 30.76
CA ASP A 876 -26.33 26.54 31.86
C ASP A 876 -25.40 26.19 33.03
N SER A 877 -24.73 27.17 33.65
CA SER A 877 -23.89 26.94 34.82
C SER A 877 -24.70 26.32 35.96
N GLY A 878 -24.14 25.33 36.68
CA GLY A 878 -24.85 24.68 37.78
C GLY A 878 -24.25 23.36 38.21
N THR A 879 -24.98 22.67 39.09
CA THR A 879 -24.66 21.33 39.56
C THR A 879 -25.48 20.29 38.80
N TYR A 880 -24.80 19.34 38.17
CA TYR A 880 -25.42 18.27 37.39
C TYR A 880 -24.87 16.90 37.79
N TYR A 881 -25.47 15.86 37.23
CA TYR A 881 -24.99 14.50 37.36
C TYR A 881 -23.97 14.19 36.25
N TYR A 882 -22.92 13.45 36.60
CA TYR A 882 -21.95 12.95 35.63
C TYR A 882 -21.78 11.44 35.74
N GLN A 883 -21.36 10.83 34.64
CA GLN A 883 -20.85 9.46 34.59
C GLN A 883 -19.52 9.44 33.85
N ALA A 884 -18.62 8.53 34.20
CA ALA A 884 -17.36 8.32 33.53
C ALA A 884 -17.25 6.88 33.01
N GLU A 885 -16.76 6.75 31.78
CA GLU A 885 -16.65 5.47 31.06
C GLU A 885 -15.19 5.12 30.73
N SER A 886 -14.87 3.82 30.68
CA SER A 886 -13.51 3.33 30.45
C SER A 886 -13.04 3.37 29.00
N ASP A 887 -13.93 3.67 28.04
CA ASP A 887 -13.63 3.77 26.62
C ASP A 887 -14.19 5.06 25.99
N LEU A 888 -13.87 5.29 24.72
CA LEU A 888 -14.33 6.44 23.94
C LEU A 888 -15.48 6.09 22.99
N TRP A 889 -16.15 4.95 23.17
CA TRP A 889 -17.19 4.47 22.25
C TRP A 889 -18.55 5.11 22.52
N TRP A 890 -19.32 5.30 21.47
CA TRP A 890 -20.68 5.84 21.51
C TRP A 890 -21.70 4.72 21.73
N LEU A 891 -22.81 5.05 22.38
CA LEU A 891 -23.94 4.16 22.63
C LEU A 891 -25.21 4.80 22.09
N ALA A 892 -25.97 4.02 21.32
CA ALA A 892 -27.29 4.42 20.82
C ALA A 892 -28.28 3.25 20.93
N PHE A 893 -29.57 3.58 20.88
CA PHE A 893 -30.66 2.61 20.89
C PHE A 893 -31.53 2.84 19.66
N ALA A 894 -31.85 1.78 18.93
CA ALA A 894 -32.65 1.81 17.71
C ALA A 894 -33.35 0.45 17.51
N LYS A 895 -34.37 0.37 16.67
CA LYS A 895 -35.02 -0.92 16.36
C LYS A 895 -34.09 -1.85 15.57
N ASP A 896 -33.45 -1.28 14.57
CA ASP A 896 -32.48 -1.92 13.67
C ASP A 896 -31.67 -0.84 12.95
N PHE A 897 -30.89 -1.23 11.94
CA PHE A 897 -30.02 -0.32 11.19
C PHE A 897 -30.77 0.70 10.31
N THR A 898 -32.08 0.55 10.10
CA THR A 898 -32.91 1.47 9.28
C THR A 898 -33.56 2.58 10.10
N ASP A 899 -33.50 2.50 11.42
CA ASP A 899 -34.08 3.46 12.35
C ASP A 899 -33.10 4.61 12.62
N HIS A 900 -32.88 5.42 11.59
CA HIS A 900 -31.87 6.49 11.57
C HIS A 900 -32.10 7.55 12.65
N GLU A 901 -33.36 7.87 12.96
CA GLU A 901 -33.72 8.91 13.94
C GLU A 901 -33.24 8.54 15.35
N ASN A 902 -33.55 7.32 15.79
CA ASN A 902 -33.16 6.87 17.13
C ASN A 902 -31.67 6.49 17.19
N ALA A 903 -31.12 5.90 16.11
CA ALA A 903 -29.73 5.52 16.03
C ALA A 903 -28.76 6.72 16.15
N ASP A 904 -29.19 7.92 15.75
CA ASP A 904 -28.38 9.14 15.85
C ASP A 904 -28.49 9.83 17.23
N ILE A 905 -29.19 9.24 18.22
CA ILE A 905 -29.31 9.82 19.57
C ILE A 905 -28.43 9.06 20.55
N ILE A 906 -27.41 9.75 21.06
CA ILE A 906 -26.36 9.15 21.90
C ILE A 906 -26.72 9.17 23.39
N TYR A 907 -26.57 8.03 24.06
CA TYR A 907 -26.82 7.85 25.48
C TYR A 907 -25.54 7.49 26.26
N ALA A 908 -25.58 7.71 27.57
CA ALA A 908 -24.73 7.00 28.52
C ALA A 908 -25.60 6.04 29.34
N CYS A 909 -25.03 4.96 29.84
CA CYS A 909 -25.77 4.02 30.68
C CYS A 909 -24.94 3.44 31.81
N ARG A 910 -25.65 3.06 32.88
CA ARG A 910 -25.12 2.29 34.01
C ARG A 910 -25.69 0.89 33.96
N TRP A 911 -24.79 -0.09 33.94
CA TRP A 911 -25.16 -1.49 34.10
C TRP A 911 -25.60 -1.76 35.55
N VAL A 912 -26.75 -2.40 35.75
CA VAL A 912 -27.23 -2.81 37.08
C VAL A 912 -27.01 -4.32 37.25
N ASP A 913 -27.60 -5.11 36.36
CA ASP A 913 -27.46 -6.57 36.29
C ASP A 913 -27.74 -7.07 34.86
N SER A 914 -27.78 -8.39 34.65
CA SER A 914 -28.03 -9.00 33.33
C SER A 914 -29.44 -8.77 32.78
N SER A 915 -30.33 -8.12 33.53
CA SER A 915 -31.72 -7.83 33.12
C SER A 915 -32.08 -6.35 33.19
N ASN A 916 -31.25 -5.49 33.80
CA ASN A 916 -31.56 -4.10 34.05
C ASN A 916 -30.38 -3.16 33.75
N ILE A 917 -30.66 -2.06 33.06
CA ILE A 917 -29.75 -0.91 32.92
C ILE A 917 -30.51 0.40 33.17
N VAL A 918 -29.76 1.45 33.47
CA VAL A 918 -30.30 2.81 33.61
C VAL A 918 -29.59 3.74 32.62
N ILE A 919 -30.33 4.43 31.77
CA ILE A 919 -29.81 5.42 30.84
C ILE A 919 -29.75 6.81 31.48
N ASP A 920 -28.86 7.68 30.99
CA ASP A 920 -28.54 8.98 31.59
C ASP A 920 -29.69 9.99 31.61
N ARG A 921 -30.67 9.80 30.72
CA ARG A 921 -31.86 10.65 30.59
C ARG A 921 -33.05 9.86 30.06
N PRO A 922 -34.29 10.34 30.27
CA PRO A 922 -35.49 9.66 29.81
C PRO A 922 -35.45 9.26 28.32
N TRP A 923 -35.97 8.08 28.01
CA TRP A 923 -36.11 7.57 26.65
C TRP A 923 -37.06 8.45 25.85
N HIS A 924 -36.61 8.90 24.68
CA HIS A 924 -37.36 9.84 23.84
C HIS A 924 -38.31 9.12 22.85
N GLY A 925 -37.90 7.94 22.39
CA GLY A 925 -38.66 7.13 21.46
C GLY A 925 -39.92 6.53 22.09
N GLU A 926 -40.72 5.85 21.27
CA GLU A 926 -41.95 5.22 21.73
C GLU A 926 -41.68 4.04 22.68
N THR A 927 -42.65 3.76 23.55
CA THR A 927 -42.60 2.57 24.42
C THR A 927 -42.62 1.32 23.56
N GLY A 928 -41.65 0.43 23.77
CA GLY A 928 -41.55 -0.79 22.98
C GLY A 928 -40.24 -1.53 23.19
N THR A 929 -39.92 -2.38 22.21
CA THR A 929 -38.73 -3.21 22.20
C THR A 929 -37.69 -2.66 21.23
N TRP A 930 -36.46 -2.50 21.72
CA TRP A 930 -35.35 -1.82 21.04
C TRP A 930 -34.07 -2.65 21.15
N ALA A 931 -33.06 -2.29 20.36
CA ALA A 931 -31.72 -2.85 20.41
C ALA A 931 -30.71 -1.77 20.83
N GLY A 932 -29.74 -2.14 21.66
CA GLY A 932 -28.65 -1.26 22.08
C GLY A 932 -27.33 -1.67 21.44
N ALA A 933 -26.64 -0.72 20.82
CA ALA A 933 -25.35 -0.94 20.17
C ALA A 933 -24.30 0.06 20.68
N ARG A 934 -23.04 -0.39 20.77
CA ARG A 934 -21.90 0.43 21.22
C ARG A 934 -20.77 0.32 20.21
N GLY A 935 -20.17 1.44 19.81
CA GLY A 935 -19.11 1.44 18.81
C GLY A 935 -18.30 2.74 18.73
N ASN A 936 -17.15 2.69 18.07
CA ASN A 936 -16.33 3.88 17.80
C ASN A 936 -17.03 4.90 16.90
N LEU A 937 -17.96 4.43 16.07
CA LEU A 937 -18.86 5.22 15.24
C LEU A 937 -20.24 4.57 15.29
N ILE A 938 -21.27 5.34 15.65
CA ILE A 938 -22.66 4.89 15.68
C ILE A 938 -23.58 6.04 15.26
N GLY A 939 -24.65 5.73 14.52
CA GLY A 939 -25.62 6.71 14.03
C GLY A 939 -25.66 6.79 12.50
N TYR A 940 -26.32 7.82 11.96
CA TYR A 940 -26.56 7.96 10.53
C TYR A 940 -25.88 9.22 9.98
N GLY A 941 -24.80 9.06 9.19
CA GLY A 941 -24.07 10.20 8.65
C GLY A 941 -22.88 9.82 7.77
N GLN A 942 -21.88 10.69 7.63
CA GLN A 942 -20.87 10.58 6.57
C GLN A 942 -19.44 10.71 7.12
N GLN A 943 -18.54 9.83 6.66
CA GLN A 943 -17.10 10.01 6.82
C GLN A 943 -16.55 10.87 5.65
N PRO A 944 -15.96 12.06 5.90
CA PRO A 944 -15.54 12.97 4.83
C PRO A 944 -14.51 12.40 3.86
N PHE A 945 -13.56 11.61 4.34
CA PHE A 945 -12.52 11.00 3.50
C PHE A 945 -13.10 9.98 2.51
N LEU A 946 -14.11 9.19 2.90
CA LEU A 946 -14.80 8.26 1.98
C LEU A 946 -15.64 9.00 0.93
N ALA A 947 -16.20 10.16 1.28
CA ALA A 947 -16.87 11.02 0.31
C ALA A 947 -15.90 11.51 -0.78
N GLY A 948 -14.60 11.65 -0.48
CA GLY A 948 -13.57 11.95 -1.47
C GLY A 948 -13.44 10.90 -2.57
N ILE A 949 -13.62 9.62 -2.24
CA ILE A 949 -13.67 8.52 -3.23
C ILE A 949 -14.94 8.63 -4.10
N LYS A 950 -16.08 8.99 -3.48
CA LYS A 950 -17.33 9.23 -4.21
C LYS A 950 -17.22 10.40 -5.17
N VAL A 951 -16.54 11.49 -4.77
CA VAL A 951 -16.22 12.63 -5.66
C VAL A 951 -15.40 12.16 -6.85
N PHE A 952 -14.36 11.33 -6.65
CA PHE A 952 -13.59 10.75 -7.75
C PHE A 952 -14.48 9.95 -8.72
N ALA A 953 -15.32 9.05 -8.22
CA ALA A 953 -16.20 8.23 -9.05
C ALA A 953 -17.23 9.06 -9.84
N MET A 954 -17.84 10.06 -9.19
CA MET A 954 -18.78 10.98 -9.86
C MET A 954 -18.09 11.87 -10.88
N ASN A 955 -16.86 12.30 -10.62
CA ASN A 955 -16.07 13.05 -11.57
C ASN A 955 -15.69 12.20 -12.79
N LEU A 956 -15.43 10.90 -12.65
CA LEU A 956 -15.27 10.02 -13.81
C LEU A 956 -16.57 9.86 -14.59
N ALA A 957 -17.70 9.66 -13.89
CA ALA A 957 -19.01 9.55 -14.50
C ALA A 957 -19.38 10.81 -15.31
N SER A 958 -19.00 12.00 -14.84
CA SER A 958 -19.24 13.26 -15.54
C SER A 958 -18.44 13.42 -16.83
N LEU A 959 -17.40 12.62 -17.06
CA LEU A 959 -16.57 12.66 -18.27
C LEU A 959 -17.08 11.72 -19.38
N THR A 960 -18.07 10.86 -19.11
CA THR A 960 -18.55 9.82 -20.04
C THR A 960 -19.37 10.34 -21.22
N ASP A 961 -19.94 11.55 -21.13
CA ASP A 961 -20.92 12.05 -22.09
C ASP A 961 -20.99 13.59 -22.18
N THR A 962 -21.69 14.09 -23.20
CA THR A 962 -22.20 15.47 -23.30
C THR A 962 -23.72 15.43 -23.20
N GLY A 963 -24.29 15.83 -22.05
CA GLY A 963 -25.73 15.76 -21.82
C GLY A 963 -26.10 15.90 -20.33
N SER A 964 -27.39 15.77 -20.01
CA SER A 964 -27.89 16.00 -18.64
C SER A 964 -27.27 15.07 -17.59
N VAL A 965 -26.99 13.80 -17.94
CA VAL A 965 -26.37 12.83 -17.02
C VAL A 965 -24.97 13.29 -16.60
N ALA A 966 -24.14 13.69 -17.56
CA ALA A 966 -22.80 14.20 -17.30
C ALA A 966 -22.83 15.49 -16.47
N THR A 967 -23.73 16.41 -16.80
CA THR A 967 -23.95 17.64 -16.02
C THR A 967 -24.34 17.33 -14.58
N SER A 968 -25.32 16.44 -14.36
CA SER A 968 -25.77 16.05 -13.03
C SER A 968 -24.67 15.40 -12.21
N TYR A 969 -23.91 14.45 -12.76
CA TYR A 969 -22.77 13.87 -12.03
C TYR A 969 -21.68 14.90 -11.73
N GLY A 970 -21.44 15.86 -12.62
CA GLY A 970 -20.53 16.98 -12.36
C GLY A 970 -21.01 17.89 -11.23
N GLU A 971 -22.32 18.14 -11.14
CA GLU A 971 -22.93 18.89 -10.03
C GLU A 971 -22.85 18.13 -8.71
N LEU A 972 -23.10 16.81 -8.72
CA LEU A 972 -22.96 15.96 -7.54
C LEU A 972 -21.51 15.95 -7.04
N ALA A 973 -20.54 15.76 -7.93
CA ALA A 973 -19.11 15.80 -7.59
C ALA A 973 -18.71 17.13 -6.94
N ARG A 974 -19.11 18.26 -7.55
CA ARG A 974 -18.82 19.61 -6.99
C ARG A 974 -19.53 19.85 -5.67
N GLY A 975 -20.80 19.46 -5.55
CA GLY A 975 -21.59 19.64 -4.33
C GLY A 975 -20.96 18.89 -3.14
N THR A 976 -20.62 17.62 -3.34
CA THR A 976 -19.97 16.81 -2.29
C THR A 976 -18.55 17.27 -1.99
N ALA A 977 -17.77 17.66 -3.00
CA ALA A 977 -16.44 18.22 -2.79
C ALA A 977 -16.52 19.50 -1.93
N ASN A 978 -17.44 20.42 -2.24
CA ASN A 978 -17.67 21.61 -1.42
C ASN A 978 -18.09 21.26 0.02
N TRP A 979 -18.92 20.24 0.21
CA TRP A 979 -19.29 19.77 1.55
C TRP A 979 -18.08 19.24 2.32
N ILE A 980 -17.19 18.45 1.69
CA ILE A 980 -15.95 17.97 2.32
C ILE A 980 -15.10 19.15 2.78
N LEU A 981 -14.90 20.18 1.95
CA LEU A 981 -14.02 21.31 2.28
C LEU A 981 -14.64 22.31 3.26
N SER A 982 -15.97 22.42 3.30
CA SER A 982 -16.67 23.39 4.17
C SER A 982 -17.20 22.81 5.48
N LYS A 983 -17.50 21.51 5.51
CA LYS A 983 -18.02 20.78 6.68
C LYS A 983 -17.12 19.64 7.11
N GLY A 984 -16.47 18.94 6.18
CA GLY A 984 -15.57 17.83 6.51
C GLY A 984 -14.21 18.25 7.06
N PHE A 985 -13.70 19.41 6.65
CA PHE A 985 -12.38 19.92 7.02
C PHE A 985 -12.39 20.68 8.35
N ASP A 986 -11.40 20.40 9.18
CA ASP A 986 -11.12 21.08 10.44
C ASP A 986 -9.89 22.00 10.27
N PRO A 987 -10.08 23.33 10.25
CA PRO A 987 -8.98 24.29 10.08
C PRO A 987 -7.99 24.27 11.25
N ASP A 988 -8.39 23.83 12.45
CA ASP A 988 -7.50 23.82 13.62
C ASP A 988 -6.46 22.70 13.54
N THR A 989 -6.85 21.57 12.93
CA THR A 989 -5.95 20.43 12.70
C THR A 989 -5.28 20.49 11.33
N GLY A 990 -5.87 21.20 10.37
CA GLY A 990 -5.46 21.17 8.96
C GLY A 990 -5.79 19.83 8.29
N GLY A 991 -6.72 19.06 8.88
CA GLY A 991 -7.11 17.73 8.42
C GLY A 991 -8.63 17.56 8.37
N LEU A 992 -9.10 16.35 8.01
CA LEU A 992 -10.54 16.05 8.00
C LEU A 992 -11.00 15.52 9.36
N HIS A 993 -12.24 15.84 9.73
CA HIS A 993 -12.94 15.09 10.77
C HIS A 993 -13.09 13.62 10.32
N TYR A 994 -13.03 12.68 11.27
CA TYR A 994 -13.23 11.27 10.96
C TYR A 994 -14.67 10.98 10.53
N ALA A 995 -15.66 11.70 11.08
CA ALA A 995 -17.05 11.64 10.67
C ALA A 995 -17.80 12.94 10.96
N ARG A 996 -18.86 13.21 10.19
CA ARG A 996 -19.75 14.38 10.26
C ARG A 996 -21.19 13.97 9.96
N VAL A 997 -22.15 14.82 10.31
CA VAL A 997 -23.60 14.54 10.22
C VAL A 997 -23.98 13.34 11.09
N ILE A 998 -23.20 13.07 12.14
CA ILE A 998 -23.46 12.03 13.13
C ILE A 998 -23.45 12.75 14.47
N ALA A 999 -24.50 12.65 15.28
CA ALA A 999 -24.65 13.48 16.47
C ALA A 999 -23.46 13.39 17.42
N GLY A 1000 -22.94 12.17 17.66
CA GLY A 1000 -21.76 11.98 18.50
C GLY A 1000 -20.46 12.60 17.95
N CYS A 1001 -20.42 12.92 16.65
CA CYS A 1001 -19.23 13.41 15.96
C CYS A 1001 -19.32 14.89 15.55
N GLU A 1002 -20.44 15.58 15.82
CA GLU A 1002 -20.54 17.01 15.49
C GLU A 1002 -19.73 17.86 16.49
N PRO A 1003 -18.90 18.81 16.03
CA PRO A 1003 -17.98 19.57 16.89
C PRO A 1003 -18.66 20.29 18.06
N LYS A 1004 -19.92 20.70 17.90
CA LYS A 1004 -20.70 21.35 18.98
C LYS A 1004 -21.11 20.39 20.09
N LEU A 1005 -21.29 19.11 19.77
CA LEU A 1005 -21.72 18.08 20.73
C LEU A 1005 -20.51 17.38 21.36
N ASN A 1006 -19.35 17.48 20.70
CA ASN A 1006 -18.15 16.77 21.06
C ASN A 1006 -16.91 17.43 20.39
N PRO A 1007 -16.32 18.46 21.01
CA PRO A 1007 -15.25 19.21 20.38
C PRO A 1007 -14.03 18.38 19.97
N ARG A 1008 -13.66 17.30 20.67
CA ARG A 1008 -12.39 16.59 20.42
C ARG A 1008 -12.34 15.08 20.80
N LEU A 1009 -13.46 14.37 21.02
CA LEU A 1009 -13.43 12.90 21.14
C LEU A 1009 -13.40 12.23 19.76
N ASN A 1010 -12.68 11.11 19.64
CA ASN A 1010 -12.69 10.01 18.64
C ASN A 1010 -13.04 10.32 17.16
N CYS A 1011 -14.12 11.06 16.89
CA CYS A 1011 -14.49 11.53 15.56
C CYS A 1011 -13.86 12.88 15.18
N THR A 1012 -13.47 13.69 16.17
CA THR A 1012 -12.77 14.97 15.98
C THR A 1012 -11.44 14.88 16.70
N PHE A 1013 -10.36 15.28 16.00
CA PHE A 1013 -9.00 15.14 16.51
C PHE A 1013 -8.59 16.34 17.34
N ALA A 1014 -7.81 16.10 18.40
CA ALA A 1014 -7.15 17.13 19.20
C ALA A 1014 -6.10 17.92 18.39
N THR A 1015 -5.71 19.10 18.91
CA THR A 1015 -4.75 20.00 18.26
C THR A 1015 -3.28 19.70 18.58
N TYR A 1016 -3.01 18.71 19.43
CA TYR A 1016 -1.64 18.26 19.67
C TYR A 1016 -1.07 17.52 18.44
N PRO A 1017 0.26 17.47 18.25
CA PRO A 1017 0.87 17.00 17.01
C PRO A 1017 0.42 15.61 16.57
N ALA A 1018 0.31 14.63 17.48
CA ALA A 1018 -0.11 13.27 17.14
C ALA A 1018 -1.55 13.19 16.58
N ALA A 1019 -2.52 13.86 17.20
CA ALA A 1019 -3.89 13.88 16.69
C ALA A 1019 -4.00 14.66 15.36
N LYS A 1020 -3.22 15.74 15.20
CA LYS A 1020 -3.12 16.44 13.90
C LYS A 1020 -2.62 15.51 12.79
N MET A 1021 -1.60 14.68 13.06
CA MET A 1021 -1.11 13.70 12.09
C MET A 1021 -2.20 12.71 11.67
N GLU A 1022 -2.98 12.19 12.62
CA GLU A 1022 -4.08 11.27 12.33
C GLU A 1022 -5.18 11.94 11.47
N SER A 1023 -5.60 13.15 11.84
CA SER A 1023 -6.55 13.96 11.07
C SER A 1023 -6.08 14.21 9.62
N ARG A 1024 -4.81 14.62 9.45
CA ARG A 1024 -4.21 14.91 8.14
C ARG A 1024 -4.00 13.67 7.29
N THR A 1025 -3.88 12.49 7.91
CA THR A 1025 -3.81 11.23 7.17
C THR A 1025 -5.09 11.01 6.35
N LEU A 1026 -6.24 11.46 6.86
CA LEU A 1026 -7.53 11.35 6.19
C LEU A 1026 -7.65 12.25 4.95
N ASN A 1027 -6.85 13.31 4.83
CA ASN A 1027 -6.85 14.22 3.67
C ASN A 1027 -6.56 13.47 2.35
N ALA A 1028 -5.85 12.35 2.41
CA ALA A 1028 -5.38 11.61 1.26
C ALA A 1028 -6.49 11.24 0.27
N GLU A 1029 -7.62 10.69 0.75
CA GLU A 1029 -8.73 10.23 -0.10
C GLU A 1029 -9.57 11.40 -0.64
N ALA A 1030 -9.36 12.60 -0.13
CA ALA A 1030 -10.08 13.82 -0.52
C ALA A 1030 -9.22 14.82 -1.32
N GLN A 1031 -7.97 14.48 -1.67
CA GLN A 1031 -7.13 15.39 -2.47
C GLN A 1031 -7.76 15.71 -3.83
N ASN A 1032 -8.45 14.75 -4.45
CA ASN A 1032 -9.21 14.99 -5.68
C ASN A 1032 -10.37 16.00 -5.50
N ALA A 1033 -10.95 16.10 -4.29
CA ALA A 1033 -12.02 17.05 -4.00
C ALA A 1033 -11.51 18.50 -4.03
N VAL A 1034 -10.28 18.73 -3.55
CA VAL A 1034 -9.61 20.04 -3.66
C VAL A 1034 -9.47 20.47 -5.12
N ARG A 1035 -9.07 19.53 -6.00
CA ARG A 1035 -9.04 19.77 -7.45
C ARG A 1035 -10.43 20.17 -7.97
N VAL A 1036 -11.46 19.39 -7.67
CA VAL A 1036 -12.82 19.61 -8.20
C VAL A 1036 -13.36 20.98 -7.79
N VAL A 1037 -13.17 21.40 -6.54
CA VAL A 1037 -13.60 22.72 -6.05
C VAL A 1037 -12.80 23.83 -6.71
N TYR A 1038 -11.47 23.73 -6.75
CA TYR A 1038 -10.63 24.77 -7.31
C TYR A 1038 -10.86 24.98 -8.81
N GLN A 1039 -10.98 23.91 -9.59
CA GLN A 1039 -11.26 24.02 -11.04
C GLN A 1039 -12.61 24.67 -11.33
N ALA A 1040 -13.59 24.49 -10.44
CA ALA A 1040 -14.89 25.16 -10.57
C ALA A 1040 -14.85 26.65 -10.20
N ASN A 1041 -13.93 27.07 -9.33
CA ASN A 1041 -13.79 28.46 -8.88
C ASN A 1041 -12.33 28.81 -8.51
N PRO A 1042 -11.46 29.13 -9.50
CA PRO A 1042 -10.02 29.24 -9.31
C PRO A 1042 -9.59 30.62 -8.74
N THR A 1043 -10.04 30.96 -7.54
CA THR A 1043 -9.66 32.22 -6.87
C THR A 1043 -8.35 32.09 -6.08
N PRO A 1044 -7.67 33.21 -5.76
CA PRO A 1044 -6.51 33.20 -4.86
C PRO A 1044 -6.79 32.55 -3.49
N GLU A 1045 -7.99 32.77 -2.94
CA GLU A 1045 -8.41 32.22 -1.64
C GLU A 1045 -8.55 30.69 -1.70
N ASN A 1046 -9.21 30.17 -2.74
CA ASN A 1046 -9.34 28.72 -2.93
C ASN A 1046 -7.97 28.07 -3.23
N LYS A 1047 -7.08 28.80 -3.91
CA LYS A 1047 -5.69 28.35 -4.11
C LYS A 1047 -4.94 28.28 -2.78
N GLN A 1048 -5.07 29.29 -1.92
CA GLN A 1048 -4.45 29.30 -0.60
C GLN A 1048 -4.98 28.16 0.27
N PHE A 1049 -6.30 27.93 0.26
CA PHE A 1049 -6.92 26.81 0.97
C PHE A 1049 -6.38 25.46 0.49
N GLY A 1050 -6.29 25.24 -0.83
CA GLY A 1050 -5.73 24.00 -1.35
C GLY A 1050 -4.23 23.85 -1.04
N ASP A 1051 -3.45 24.94 -1.07
CA ASP A 1051 -2.05 24.95 -0.65
C ASP A 1051 -1.93 24.55 0.84
N GLN A 1052 -2.84 25.02 1.71
CA GLN A 1052 -2.92 24.61 3.12
C GLN A 1052 -3.33 23.14 3.30
N PHE A 1053 -4.42 22.70 2.66
CA PHE A 1053 -4.91 21.33 2.75
C PHE A 1053 -3.85 20.31 2.30
N TYR A 1054 -3.16 20.62 1.20
CA TYR A 1054 -2.11 19.79 0.65
C TYR A 1054 -0.81 19.87 1.46
N GLY A 1055 -0.37 21.07 1.80
CA GLY A 1055 0.87 21.28 2.54
C GLY A 1055 0.81 20.78 3.99
N ALA A 1056 -0.37 20.78 4.62
CA ALA A 1056 -0.56 20.13 5.93
C ALA A 1056 -0.19 18.64 5.88
N GLN A 1057 -0.40 18.01 4.72
CA GLN A 1057 -0.02 16.62 4.50
C GLN A 1057 1.40 16.45 3.96
N TRP A 1058 1.90 17.33 3.09
CA TRP A 1058 3.14 17.10 2.33
C TRP A 1058 4.31 18.06 2.64
N GLY A 1059 4.14 18.97 3.61
CA GLY A 1059 5.04 20.09 3.95
C GLY A 1059 6.42 19.75 4.50
N LYS A 1060 6.82 18.48 4.65
CA LYS A 1060 8.04 18.09 5.39
C LYS A 1060 9.34 18.66 4.86
N LEU A 1061 9.47 18.75 3.54
CA LEU A 1061 10.67 19.30 2.89
C LEU A 1061 10.41 20.70 2.34
N GLY A 1062 9.52 21.46 3.01
CA GLY A 1062 9.07 22.77 2.59
C GLY A 1062 7.92 22.73 1.58
N GLY A 1063 7.65 23.90 0.98
CA GLY A 1063 6.63 24.12 -0.03
C GLY A 1063 5.82 25.40 0.24
N PRO A 1064 4.82 25.72 -0.61
CA PRO A 1064 3.97 26.89 -0.44
C PRO A 1064 3.27 27.00 0.94
N TYR A 1065 3.06 25.87 1.62
CA TYR A 1065 2.61 25.80 3.00
C TYR A 1065 3.28 24.60 3.70
N TYR A 1066 3.73 24.81 4.94
CA TYR A 1066 4.26 23.81 5.86
C TYR A 1066 4.18 24.35 7.30
N ASP A 1067 4.13 23.48 8.31
CA ASP A 1067 3.94 23.88 9.71
C ASP A 1067 4.62 22.94 10.74
N ASP A 1068 5.68 22.24 10.33
CA ASP A 1068 6.49 21.34 11.17
C ASP A 1068 5.76 20.12 11.79
N ILE A 1069 4.54 19.80 11.32
CA ILE A 1069 3.79 18.60 11.72
C ILE A 1069 3.70 17.64 10.55
N TYR A 1070 4.41 16.52 10.66
CA TYR A 1070 4.64 15.59 9.55
C TYR A 1070 4.06 14.22 9.83
N LEU A 1071 3.58 13.52 8.81
CA LEU A 1071 3.05 12.17 8.95
C LEU A 1071 4.18 11.15 9.17
N VAL A 1072 4.77 11.11 10.37
CA VAL A 1072 5.88 10.19 10.74
C VAL A 1072 5.59 8.71 10.41
N PRO A 1073 4.35 8.19 10.56
CA PRO A 1073 4.05 6.80 10.18
C PRO A 1073 4.33 6.46 8.71
N LEU A 1074 4.38 7.45 7.80
CA LEU A 1074 4.72 7.22 6.38
C LEU A 1074 6.19 6.84 6.18
N GLU A 1075 7.04 7.01 7.20
CA GLU A 1075 8.46 6.68 7.12
C GLU A 1075 8.77 5.24 7.57
N SER A 1076 7.74 4.45 7.90
CA SER A 1076 7.88 3.05 8.31
C SER A 1076 7.73 2.09 7.12
N ASP A 1077 8.73 1.25 6.87
CA ASP A 1077 8.70 0.26 5.76
C ASP A 1077 7.66 -0.87 5.95
N LYS A 1078 7.03 -0.98 7.13
CA LYS A 1078 6.12 -2.10 7.44
C LYS A 1078 4.66 -1.87 7.04
N THR A 1079 4.13 -0.67 7.26
CA THR A 1079 2.69 -0.37 7.04
C THR A 1079 2.47 0.60 5.89
N TRP A 1080 3.43 1.50 5.62
CA TRP A 1080 3.38 2.51 4.56
C TRP A 1080 3.17 1.91 3.17
N ALA A 1081 4.07 1.02 2.74
CA ALA A 1081 4.12 0.52 1.37
C ALA A 1081 2.92 -0.37 0.97
N PHE A 1082 2.15 -0.91 1.92
CA PHE A 1082 1.11 -1.92 1.65
C PHE A 1082 -0.32 -1.35 1.63
N LYS A 1083 -0.60 -0.35 2.47
CA LYS A 1083 -1.93 0.27 2.57
C LYS A 1083 -1.95 1.67 1.99
N TRP A 1084 -0.93 2.46 2.29
CA TRP A 1084 -1.02 3.90 2.14
C TRP A 1084 -0.59 4.39 0.76
N LEU A 1085 0.17 3.59 0.00
CA LEU A 1085 0.54 3.92 -1.37
C LEU A 1085 -0.70 4.13 -2.28
N GLY A 1086 -1.60 3.16 -2.38
CA GLY A 1086 -2.85 3.34 -3.12
C GLY A 1086 -3.77 4.40 -2.51
N PHE A 1087 -3.81 4.47 -1.17
CA PHE A 1087 -4.61 5.45 -0.44
C PHE A 1087 -4.26 6.90 -0.81
N MET A 1088 -2.97 7.20 -0.93
CA MET A 1088 -2.45 8.55 -1.15
C MET A 1088 -2.31 8.89 -2.63
N PHE A 1089 -1.74 7.97 -3.41
CA PHE A 1089 -1.33 8.22 -4.79
C PHE A 1089 -2.24 7.53 -5.81
N GLY A 1090 -3.01 6.52 -5.40
CA GLY A 1090 -4.00 5.81 -6.21
C GLY A 1090 -5.32 6.56 -6.18
N MET A 1091 -6.30 6.07 -5.41
CA MET A 1091 -7.61 6.72 -5.29
C MET A 1091 -7.55 8.16 -4.75
N GLY A 1092 -6.54 8.47 -3.93
CA GLY A 1092 -6.31 9.82 -3.42
C GLY A 1092 -5.87 10.81 -4.50
N MET A 1093 -5.11 10.37 -5.52
CA MET A 1093 -4.61 11.23 -6.61
C MET A 1093 -3.78 12.44 -6.15
N ALA A 1094 -2.91 12.28 -5.13
CA ALA A 1094 -2.11 13.38 -4.57
C ALA A 1094 -1.21 14.12 -5.58
N HIS A 1095 -0.97 13.61 -6.78
CA HIS A 1095 -0.24 14.30 -7.85
C HIS A 1095 -1.01 15.45 -8.52
N GLN A 1096 -2.33 15.51 -8.34
CA GLN A 1096 -3.18 16.47 -9.05
C GLN A 1096 -2.99 17.92 -8.57
N TRP A 1097 -3.01 18.14 -7.24
CA TRP A 1097 -3.02 19.50 -6.69
C TRP A 1097 -1.84 20.37 -7.16
N PRO A 1098 -0.57 19.90 -7.13
CA PRO A 1098 0.56 20.69 -7.59
C PRO A 1098 0.46 21.17 -9.06
N ALA A 1099 -0.20 20.41 -9.94
CA ALA A 1099 -0.44 20.79 -11.31
C ALA A 1099 -1.67 21.69 -11.48
N VAL A 1100 -2.77 21.34 -10.81
CA VAL A 1100 -4.05 22.06 -10.89
C VAL A 1100 -3.92 23.50 -10.41
N ARG A 1101 -3.17 23.74 -9.32
CA ARG A 1101 -2.90 25.10 -8.80
C ARG A 1101 -2.12 26.02 -9.75
N LEU A 1102 -1.52 25.46 -10.81
CA LEU A 1102 -0.79 26.18 -11.86
C LEU A 1102 -1.66 26.42 -13.11
N GLY A 1103 -2.95 26.09 -13.05
CA GLY A 1103 -3.87 26.15 -14.19
C GLY A 1103 -3.95 24.84 -15.00
N GLY A 1104 -3.29 23.77 -14.54
CA GLY A 1104 -3.18 22.52 -15.30
C GLY A 1104 -2.23 22.64 -16.49
N VAL A 1105 -2.37 21.74 -17.46
CA VAL A 1105 -1.56 21.72 -18.68
C VAL A 1105 -1.96 22.92 -19.55
N ARG A 1106 -0.99 23.74 -19.97
CA ARG A 1106 -1.26 24.85 -20.91
C ARG A 1106 -1.90 24.34 -22.21
N PRO A 1107 -2.74 25.11 -22.92
CA PRO A 1107 -3.26 24.70 -24.22
C PRO A 1107 -2.14 24.36 -25.24
N PRO A 1108 -2.33 23.39 -26.16
CA PRO A 1108 -1.37 23.09 -27.23
C PRO A 1108 -0.94 24.32 -28.02
N ASP A 1109 0.36 24.46 -28.30
CA ASP A 1109 0.92 25.54 -29.14
C ASP A 1109 1.49 24.94 -30.43
N PHE A 1110 0.61 24.63 -31.38
CA PHE A 1110 1.02 24.02 -32.65
C PHE A 1110 1.73 25.03 -33.55
N ARG A 1111 2.95 24.68 -33.98
CA ARG A 1111 3.78 25.44 -34.92
C ARG A 1111 4.04 24.63 -36.17
N SER A 1112 4.10 25.32 -37.31
CA SER A 1112 4.47 24.73 -38.59
C SER A 1112 6.00 24.70 -38.70
N ALA A 1113 6.55 23.55 -39.08
CA ALA A 1113 7.97 23.37 -39.35
C ALA A 1113 8.16 22.76 -40.74
N SER A 1114 9.23 23.14 -41.42
CA SER A 1114 9.50 22.73 -42.80
C SER A 1114 10.60 21.66 -42.82
N VAL A 1115 10.30 20.48 -43.37
CA VAL A 1115 11.24 19.38 -43.54
C VAL A 1115 11.59 19.20 -45.01
N THR A 1116 12.87 19.39 -45.35
CA THR A 1116 13.36 19.26 -46.73
C THR A 1116 13.83 17.84 -47.00
N PHE A 1117 13.45 17.29 -48.16
CA PHE A 1117 13.89 15.97 -48.65
C PHE A 1117 14.17 16.01 -50.16
N ASN A 1118 14.86 14.99 -50.69
CA ASN A 1118 15.21 14.91 -52.12
C ASN A 1118 14.77 13.56 -52.73
N PRO A 1119 13.59 13.48 -53.35
CA PRO A 1119 13.11 12.26 -54.01
C PRO A 1119 14.05 11.76 -55.12
N ALA A 1120 14.65 12.67 -55.89
CA ALA A 1120 15.52 12.33 -57.01
C ALA A 1120 16.81 11.61 -56.57
N GLY A 1121 17.20 11.74 -55.30
CA GLY A 1121 18.33 11.01 -54.71
C GLY A 1121 18.06 9.52 -54.46
N THR A 1122 16.81 9.06 -54.55
CA THR A 1122 16.41 7.66 -54.34
C THR A 1122 15.76 7.11 -55.62
N PRO A 1123 16.40 6.18 -56.34
CA PRO A 1123 15.85 5.65 -57.59
C PRO A 1123 14.42 5.10 -57.44
N GLY A 1124 13.49 5.61 -58.24
CA GLY A 1124 12.08 5.21 -58.23
C GLY A 1124 11.19 5.90 -57.19
N ALA A 1125 11.74 6.79 -56.34
CA ALA A 1125 10.96 7.56 -55.39
C ALA A 1125 10.24 8.73 -56.07
N VAL A 1126 8.94 8.90 -55.78
CA VAL A 1126 8.11 10.01 -56.29
C VAL A 1126 7.57 10.91 -55.17
N SER A 1127 7.61 10.44 -53.93
CA SER A 1127 7.15 11.19 -52.75
C SER A 1127 7.88 10.72 -51.49
N ALA A 1128 7.58 11.35 -50.36
CA ALA A 1128 8.05 10.91 -49.05
C ALA A 1128 6.90 10.80 -48.03
N ARG A 1129 7.11 9.98 -47.02
CA ARG A 1129 6.35 9.94 -45.78
C ARG A 1129 7.24 10.38 -44.65
N ILE A 1130 6.79 11.38 -43.89
CA ILE A 1130 7.49 11.89 -42.72
C ILE A 1130 6.73 11.44 -41.48
N VAL A 1131 7.40 10.72 -40.58
CA VAL A 1131 6.87 10.41 -39.26
C VAL A 1131 7.56 11.32 -38.26
N VAL A 1132 6.80 12.11 -37.52
CA VAL A 1132 7.27 12.97 -36.44
C VAL A 1132 6.93 12.31 -35.11
N THR A 1133 7.95 12.04 -34.29
CA THR A 1133 7.80 11.53 -32.92
C THR A 1133 7.98 12.69 -31.96
N GLN A 1134 6.91 13.01 -31.24
CA GLN A 1134 6.89 14.07 -30.23
C GLN A 1134 7.67 13.64 -28.98
N PRO A 1135 8.16 14.59 -28.18
CA PRO A 1135 8.79 14.31 -26.89
C PRO A 1135 7.90 13.55 -25.91
N SER A 1136 6.58 13.68 -25.99
CA SER A 1136 5.61 12.87 -25.23
C SER A 1136 5.59 11.39 -25.63
N GLY A 1137 6.19 11.04 -26.78
CA GLY A 1137 6.11 9.72 -27.41
C GLY A 1137 5.00 9.60 -28.46
N ALA A 1138 4.13 10.60 -28.62
CA ALA A 1138 3.10 10.60 -29.66
C ALA A 1138 3.71 10.66 -31.06
N GLU A 1139 3.18 9.90 -32.02
CA GLU A 1139 3.63 9.94 -33.41
C GLU A 1139 2.57 10.56 -34.33
N ALA A 1140 3.02 11.37 -35.29
CA ALA A 1140 2.20 11.93 -36.36
C ALA A 1140 2.83 11.61 -37.72
N THR A 1141 2.02 11.14 -38.66
CA THR A 1141 2.47 10.77 -40.02
C THR A 1141 1.97 11.77 -41.05
N TYR A 1142 2.88 12.25 -41.90
CA TYR A 1142 2.63 13.22 -42.95
C TYR A 1142 2.95 12.62 -44.32
N ALA A 1143 2.01 12.71 -45.26
CA ALA A 1143 2.23 12.38 -46.65
C ALA A 1143 2.75 13.60 -47.40
N CYS A 1144 3.93 13.50 -48.00
CA CYS A 1144 4.68 14.62 -48.56
C CYS A 1144 4.95 14.38 -50.06
N PRO A 1145 4.07 14.83 -50.97
CA PRO A 1145 4.25 14.64 -52.41
C PRO A 1145 5.38 15.50 -53.00
N SER A 1146 5.77 16.59 -52.32
CA SER A 1146 6.82 17.51 -52.75
C SER A 1146 7.63 18.04 -51.56
N SER A 1147 8.86 18.45 -51.83
CA SER A 1147 9.77 19.05 -50.85
C SER A 1147 9.81 20.57 -50.99
N PRO A 1148 9.81 21.34 -49.88
CA PRO A 1148 9.75 20.88 -48.50
C PRO A 1148 8.35 20.44 -48.06
N CYS A 1149 8.27 19.57 -47.07
CA CYS A 1149 7.02 19.18 -46.43
C CYS A 1149 6.76 20.02 -45.18
N SER A 1150 5.54 20.52 -45.02
CA SER A 1150 5.13 21.19 -43.80
C SER A 1150 4.60 20.17 -42.79
N VAL A 1151 5.15 20.19 -41.57
CA VAL A 1151 4.70 19.37 -40.44
C VAL A 1151 4.25 20.25 -39.29
N SER A 1152 3.26 19.79 -38.51
CA SER A 1152 2.78 20.49 -37.32
C SER A 1152 3.34 19.84 -36.05
N VAL A 1153 3.88 20.65 -35.15
CA VAL A 1153 4.49 20.20 -33.89
C VAL A 1153 4.09 21.09 -32.73
N ASP A 1154 4.00 20.53 -31.53
CA ASP A 1154 3.61 21.25 -30.32
C ASP A 1154 4.82 21.89 -29.64
N ALA A 1155 4.96 23.20 -29.76
CA ALA A 1155 6.16 23.93 -29.32
C ALA A 1155 6.41 23.87 -27.82
N ARG A 1156 5.39 23.57 -26.99
CA ARG A 1156 5.56 23.37 -25.54
C ARG A 1156 6.53 22.24 -25.22
N GLN A 1157 6.65 21.26 -26.12
CA GLN A 1157 7.45 20.07 -25.92
C GLN A 1157 8.90 20.22 -26.41
N GLY A 1158 9.26 21.33 -27.08
CA GLY A 1158 10.63 21.56 -27.54
C GLY A 1158 10.97 20.83 -28.85
N ALA A 1159 12.14 20.22 -28.93
CA ALA A 1159 12.63 19.59 -30.16
C ALA A 1159 12.01 18.20 -30.38
N HIS A 1160 11.61 17.91 -31.62
CA HIS A 1160 10.92 16.69 -32.01
C HIS A 1160 11.85 15.78 -32.81
N TRP A 1161 11.60 14.46 -32.86
CA TRP A 1161 12.26 13.59 -33.82
C TRP A 1161 11.43 13.49 -35.10
N TYR A 1162 12.10 13.36 -36.25
CA TYR A 1162 11.41 13.02 -37.49
C TYR A 1162 12.21 11.99 -38.29
N ARG A 1163 11.51 11.16 -39.06
CA ARG A 1163 12.07 10.18 -39.99
C ARG A 1163 11.43 10.31 -41.37
N ILE A 1164 12.26 10.44 -42.40
CA ILE A 1164 11.83 10.45 -43.81
C ILE A 1164 11.88 9.03 -44.38
N SER A 1165 10.80 8.61 -45.03
CA SER A 1165 10.73 7.39 -45.85
C SER A 1165 10.35 7.74 -47.28
N TYR A 1166 11.19 7.38 -48.25
CA TYR A 1166 10.96 7.63 -49.67
C TYR A 1166 10.04 6.57 -50.26
N LEU A 1167 9.00 7.01 -50.97
CA LEU A 1167 7.95 6.14 -51.49
C LEU A 1167 7.96 6.11 -53.03
N ASN A 1168 7.68 4.94 -53.59
CA ASN A 1168 7.40 4.81 -55.03
C ASN A 1168 5.96 5.26 -55.37
N SER A 1169 5.57 5.14 -56.64
CA SER A 1169 4.23 5.50 -57.11
C SER A 1169 3.08 4.65 -56.52
N THR A 1170 3.38 3.48 -55.95
CA THR A 1170 2.40 2.60 -55.28
C THR A 1170 2.34 2.84 -53.77
N GLY A 1171 3.14 3.77 -53.22
CA GLY A 1171 3.22 4.04 -51.78
C GLY A 1171 4.11 3.09 -50.99
N ALA A 1172 4.88 2.21 -51.66
CA ALA A 1172 5.83 1.32 -51.01
C ALA A 1172 7.11 2.06 -50.60
N VAL A 1173 7.64 1.74 -49.42
CA VAL A 1173 8.89 2.33 -48.91
C VAL A 1173 10.08 1.75 -49.67
N LEU A 1174 10.85 2.63 -50.33
CA LEU A 1174 12.09 2.27 -51.03
C LEU A 1174 13.32 2.43 -50.14
N ALA A 1175 13.34 3.48 -49.32
CA ALA A 1175 14.43 3.78 -48.39
C ALA A 1175 13.91 4.62 -47.22
N SER A 1176 14.57 4.55 -46.07
CA SER A 1176 14.33 5.41 -44.92
C SER A 1176 15.64 6.01 -44.43
N GLN A 1177 15.59 7.26 -43.99
CA GLN A 1177 16.74 7.92 -43.36
C GLN A 1177 16.80 7.61 -41.86
N GLU A 1178 17.97 7.82 -41.26
CA GLU A 1178 18.09 7.84 -39.80
C GLU A 1178 17.26 8.99 -39.21
N PRO A 1179 16.65 8.82 -38.03
CA PRO A 1179 15.90 9.90 -37.39
C PRO A 1179 16.77 11.13 -37.10
N GLU A 1180 16.19 12.31 -37.32
CA GLU A 1180 16.84 13.60 -37.05
C GLU A 1180 16.03 14.46 -36.07
N LEU A 1181 16.71 15.39 -35.40
CA LEU A 1181 16.06 16.37 -34.51
C LEU A 1181 15.52 17.54 -35.32
N LEU A 1182 14.23 17.80 -35.18
CA LEU A 1182 13.55 19.00 -35.61
C LEU A 1182 13.58 20.02 -34.46
N GLU A 1183 14.54 20.93 -34.51
CA GLU A 1183 14.67 22.05 -33.56
C GLU A 1183 13.77 23.19 -34.03
N LEU A 1184 12.85 23.63 -33.16
CA LEU A 1184 11.99 24.80 -33.39
C LEU A 1184 12.83 26.06 -33.17
N ARG A 1185 13.13 26.79 -34.24
CA ARG A 1185 13.83 28.08 -34.19
C ARG A 1185 12.89 29.24 -33.92
#